data_AF-A0A1I7T6P5-F1
#
_entry.id   AF-A0A1I7T6P5-F1
#
_cell.length_a   1.000
_cell.length_b   1.000
_cell.length_c   1.000
_cell.angle_alpha   90.00
_cell.angle_beta   90.00
_cell.angle_gamma   90.00
#
_symmetry.space_group_name_H-M   'P 1'
#
loop_
_entity.id
_entity.type
_entity.pdbx_description
1 polymer ?
#
loop_
_entity_poly.entity_id
_entity_poly.type
_entity_poly.pdbx_seq_one_letter_code
_entity_poly.pdbx_strand_id
1 'polypeptide(L)'
;MNPNIQMSEIRRQLGDIDQQAKEQFLEWKLSNGNISSMDLMEKVLSYKPDAHLFEEYLQRDISSGIGELNELADEWKKANALNISEEEREKVHEALDGIDISQNLTEWSTEKLEERLKKKMHLIEQRAKVKVDFEVFENITLILSNAYKKVDETFAFAEEKNNSGSLTKDDTKKLEDKIYEIYETFFELSELIKGSDVESIFYDDVFKVYPVTWIKDKIKLMEAAENATKILGDVAPFLTSLGEEMKQIEEFRDGNLIERVKRLAQKIEDTVGNTSEVGIRKNVMKEYENNESASKFLQNIFKFSRFVNRVIQQFHTMKKRCTPLMDHFDQLQIPPGNLSETFVMLQRCAQLPIDLRQEIDNFTSLLQPLEEVQTSESKIREFSHFLIDIELQYSQFRISRYDLLKEGVEAAILNNSIWKKDLETRQKIDVGLKENAVLFMVTQETLNKIDFEKANQTITEILSKANEIVECYSQLAIPNTKSLVNLPPKVWNFDPRPTRHLVESVIGFKKIHKMMVELNEWKFERKMESFELEEEDVNAISEGVEVFEQLKDIDVLLNEMNELSGLNGTEVEDAWKTVKNALGSLNKELSEHLPILESNLTHLQSAISTIQLPSDLPIQLIVDWVNSNLKGIVHSEYSKTLQRIMTLDFANYSSKLDKLSHAIDKWSQHKKPAEPQEEEKNKNDCLVNNMTLIPYVAHTKNSIFFRLFEVSENLQFKWKKTIPIPSV
;
A
#
# COMPACT_ATOMS: atom_id res chain seq x y z
N MET A 1 -54.69 63.23 -35.62
CA MET A 1 -55.23 62.19 -34.72
C MET A 1 -54.63 60.87 -35.17
N ASN A 2 -53.99 60.17 -34.25
CA ASN A 2 -53.00 59.12 -34.52
C ASN A 2 -53.69 57.73 -34.53
N PRO A 3 -53.78 57.01 -35.66
CA PRO A 3 -54.51 55.74 -35.76
C PRO A 3 -53.68 54.52 -35.31
N ASN A 4 -52.68 54.71 -34.43
CA ASN A 4 -51.77 53.65 -33.98
C ASN A 4 -52.37 52.66 -32.94
N ILE A 5 -53.70 52.63 -32.78
CA ILE A 5 -54.41 51.82 -31.78
C ILE A 5 -54.89 50.46 -32.35
N GLN A 6 -54.78 50.19 -33.65
CA GLN A 6 -55.46 49.03 -34.25
C GLN A 6 -54.69 47.69 -34.15
N MET A 7 -53.40 47.61 -34.53
CA MET A 7 -52.69 46.32 -34.58
C MET A 7 -52.05 45.86 -33.27
N SER A 8 -51.62 46.80 -32.43
CA SER A 8 -50.95 46.51 -31.16
C SER A 8 -51.89 45.89 -30.12
N GLU A 9 -53.16 46.31 -30.11
CA GLU A 9 -54.18 45.79 -29.20
C GLU A 9 -54.68 44.40 -29.64
N ILE A 10 -54.86 44.17 -30.94
CA ILE A 10 -55.21 42.86 -31.51
C ILE A 10 -54.15 41.83 -31.15
N ARG A 11 -52.88 42.19 -31.31
CA ARG A 11 -51.74 41.38 -30.87
C ARG A 11 -51.79 41.10 -29.37
N ARG A 12 -52.05 42.11 -28.54
CA ARG A 12 -52.10 41.92 -27.09
C ARG A 12 -53.17 40.87 -26.74
N GLN A 13 -54.35 41.00 -27.32
CA GLN A 13 -55.45 40.06 -27.10
C GLN A 13 -55.15 38.66 -27.67
N LEU A 14 -54.60 38.55 -28.88
CA LEU A 14 -54.23 37.27 -29.48
C LEU A 14 -53.07 36.60 -28.74
N GLY A 15 -52.10 37.37 -28.25
CA GLY A 15 -51.03 36.88 -27.39
C GLY A 15 -51.56 36.40 -26.04
N ASP A 16 -52.52 37.11 -25.45
CA ASP A 16 -53.22 36.67 -24.23
C ASP A 16 -53.99 35.36 -24.47
N ILE A 17 -54.62 35.19 -25.65
CA ILE A 17 -55.35 33.96 -26.04
C ILE A 17 -54.40 32.81 -26.29
N ASP A 18 -53.32 33.01 -27.06
CA ASP A 18 -52.30 31.99 -27.33
C ASP A 18 -51.68 31.48 -26.03
N GLN A 19 -51.33 32.39 -25.12
CA GLN A 19 -50.80 32.04 -23.81
C GLN A 19 -51.83 31.26 -22.98
N GLN A 20 -53.09 31.72 -22.91
CA GLN A 20 -54.15 31.02 -22.18
C GLN A 20 -54.45 29.63 -22.76
N ALA A 21 -54.53 29.50 -24.09
CA ALA A 21 -54.80 28.24 -24.76
C ALA A 21 -53.69 27.22 -24.50
N LYS A 22 -52.42 27.64 -24.57
CA LYS A 22 -51.25 26.81 -24.21
C LYS A 22 -51.28 26.37 -22.76
N GLU A 23 -51.53 27.30 -21.83
CA GLU A 23 -51.59 27.01 -20.40
C GLU A 23 -52.71 26.02 -20.05
N GLN A 24 -53.91 26.21 -20.61
CA GLN A 24 -55.06 25.33 -20.40
C GLN A 24 -54.87 23.96 -21.04
N PHE A 25 -54.30 23.89 -22.24
CA PHE A 25 -54.00 22.62 -22.90
C PHE A 25 -52.99 21.79 -22.12
N LEU A 26 -51.96 22.46 -21.60
CA LEU A 26 -50.95 21.85 -20.76
C LEU A 26 -51.54 21.36 -19.43
N GLU A 27 -52.37 22.18 -18.79
CA GLU A 27 -53.11 21.82 -17.58
C GLU A 27 -53.96 20.57 -17.79
N TRP A 28 -54.69 20.50 -18.90
CA TRP A 28 -55.50 19.35 -19.26
C TRP A 28 -54.65 18.09 -19.51
N LYS A 29 -53.54 18.21 -20.25
CA LYS A 29 -52.63 17.09 -20.51
C LYS A 29 -52.06 16.50 -19.22
N LEU A 30 -51.68 17.35 -18.25
CA LEU A 30 -51.16 16.93 -16.94
C LEU A 30 -52.25 16.32 -16.05
N SER A 31 -53.43 16.95 -16.01
CA SER A 31 -54.56 16.54 -15.17
C SER A 31 -55.17 15.19 -15.55
N ASN A 32 -55.18 14.88 -16.86
CA ASN A 32 -55.77 13.65 -17.41
C ASN A 32 -54.74 12.54 -17.66
N GLY A 33 -53.47 12.76 -17.31
CA GLY A 33 -52.42 11.75 -17.43
C GLY A 33 -51.90 11.52 -18.86
N ASN A 34 -52.20 12.41 -19.80
CA ASN A 34 -51.62 12.38 -21.15
C ASN A 34 -50.13 12.74 -21.17
N ILE A 35 -49.67 13.46 -20.13
CA ILE A 35 -48.25 13.61 -19.79
C ILE A 35 -48.11 13.06 -18.37
N SER A 36 -47.37 11.96 -18.20
CA SER A 36 -47.09 11.44 -16.86
C SER A 36 -46.05 12.30 -16.13
N SER A 37 -45.97 12.15 -14.81
CA SER A 37 -44.90 12.72 -13.98
C SER A 37 -43.52 12.32 -14.50
N MET A 38 -43.36 11.07 -14.95
CA MET A 38 -42.11 10.55 -15.49
C MET A 38 -41.77 11.18 -16.85
N ASP A 39 -42.74 11.34 -17.75
CA ASP A 39 -42.53 12.02 -19.04
C ASP A 39 -42.12 13.48 -18.84
N LEU A 40 -42.77 14.17 -17.89
CA LEU A 40 -42.41 15.55 -17.57
C LEU A 40 -41.01 15.65 -16.95
N MET A 41 -40.66 14.71 -16.07
CA MET A 41 -39.33 14.62 -15.48
C MET A 41 -38.26 14.37 -16.55
N GLU A 42 -38.50 13.46 -17.51
CA GLU A 42 -37.60 13.17 -18.64
C GLU A 42 -37.43 14.35 -19.59
N LYS A 43 -38.48 15.15 -19.80
CA LYS A 43 -38.42 16.37 -20.60
C LYS A 43 -37.61 17.47 -19.93
N VAL A 44 -37.82 17.67 -18.63
CA VAL A 44 -37.21 18.77 -17.86
C VAL A 44 -35.77 18.46 -17.45
N LEU A 45 -35.42 17.19 -17.22
CA LEU A 45 -34.06 16.80 -16.88
C LEU A 45 -33.22 16.56 -18.12
N SER A 46 -31.92 16.84 -18.01
CA SER A 46 -30.95 16.59 -19.08
C SER A 46 -30.74 15.09 -19.35
N TYR A 47 -30.95 14.27 -18.32
CA TYR A 47 -30.72 12.83 -18.31
C TYR A 47 -31.95 12.12 -17.71
N LYS A 48 -32.28 10.93 -18.23
CA LYS A 48 -33.39 10.10 -17.72
C LYS A 48 -32.96 9.43 -16.41
N PRO A 49 -33.60 9.76 -15.27
CA PRO A 49 -33.24 9.13 -14.00
C PRO A 49 -33.62 7.65 -13.99
N ASP A 50 -32.68 6.77 -13.61
CA ASP A 50 -32.89 5.33 -13.49
C ASP A 50 -32.86 4.88 -12.03
N ALA A 51 -33.97 4.34 -11.53
CA ALA A 51 -34.14 3.91 -10.13
C ALA A 51 -33.34 2.65 -9.81
N HIS A 52 -33.15 1.79 -10.81
CA HIS A 52 -32.46 0.52 -10.65
C HIS A 52 -30.99 0.71 -10.25
N LEU A 53 -30.38 1.85 -10.61
CA LEU A 53 -29.03 2.24 -10.17
C LEU A 53 -28.89 2.32 -8.65
N PHE A 54 -29.99 2.56 -7.92
CA PHE A 54 -29.95 2.77 -6.48
C PHE A 54 -30.50 1.61 -5.66
N GLU A 55 -31.11 0.60 -6.28
CA GLU A 55 -31.80 -0.50 -5.60
C GLU A 55 -30.87 -1.34 -4.70
N GLU A 56 -29.65 -1.65 -5.18
CA GLU A 56 -28.66 -2.41 -4.39
C GLU A 56 -28.33 -1.70 -3.06
N TYR A 57 -28.29 -0.36 -3.08
CA TYR A 57 -27.95 0.42 -1.89
C TYR A 57 -29.06 0.39 -0.85
N LEU A 58 -30.33 0.25 -1.24
CA LEU A 58 -31.46 0.19 -0.30
C LEU A 58 -31.35 -0.99 0.66
N GLN A 59 -30.95 -2.15 0.13
CA GLN A 59 -30.83 -3.41 0.88
C GLN A 59 -29.63 -3.44 1.83
N ARG A 60 -28.64 -2.55 1.64
CA ARG A 60 -27.50 -2.45 2.55
C ARG A 60 -27.92 -1.83 3.87
N ASP A 61 -27.75 -2.54 4.98
CA ASP A 61 -27.83 -1.92 6.30
C ASP A 61 -26.65 -0.95 6.47
N ILE A 62 -26.96 0.29 6.85
CA ILE A 62 -25.99 1.36 7.08
C ILE A 62 -26.17 2.00 8.45
N SER A 63 -27.09 1.48 9.27
CA SER A 63 -27.40 2.02 10.60
C SER A 63 -26.19 1.95 11.54
N SER A 64 -25.37 0.92 11.39
CA SER A 64 -24.07 0.75 12.04
C SER A 64 -22.86 1.09 11.16
N GLY A 65 -23.06 1.63 9.95
CA GLY A 65 -22.02 1.77 8.92
C GLY A 65 -22.05 0.66 7.87
N ILE A 66 -21.12 0.69 6.91
CA ILE A 66 -20.98 -0.35 5.87
C ILE A 66 -20.05 -1.43 6.39
N GLY A 67 -20.47 -2.70 6.32
CA GLY A 67 -19.77 -3.85 6.92
C GLY A 67 -18.28 -3.90 6.58
N GLU A 68 -17.95 -3.80 5.29
CA GLU A 68 -16.56 -3.83 4.80
C GLU A 68 -15.69 -2.71 5.39
N LEU A 69 -16.26 -1.53 5.65
CA LEU A 69 -15.53 -0.38 6.20
C LEU A 69 -15.37 -0.47 7.73
N ASN A 70 -16.35 -1.06 8.40
CA ASN A 70 -16.28 -1.34 9.83
C ASN A 70 -15.23 -2.41 10.11
N GLU A 71 -15.22 -3.50 9.34
CA GLU A 71 -14.19 -4.52 9.41
C GLU A 71 -12.79 -3.92 9.22
N LEU A 72 -12.59 -3.03 8.23
CA LEU A 72 -11.32 -2.35 8.02
C LEU A 72 -10.91 -1.47 9.21
N ALA A 73 -11.87 -0.73 9.78
CA ALA A 73 -11.60 0.11 10.95
C ALA A 73 -11.27 -0.74 12.19
N ASP A 74 -11.87 -1.92 12.35
CA ASP A 74 -11.62 -2.80 13.47
C ASP A 74 -10.28 -3.53 13.35
N GLU A 75 -9.89 -3.97 12.16
CA GLU A 75 -8.55 -4.49 11.90
C GLU A 75 -7.46 -3.44 12.22
N TRP A 76 -7.67 -2.20 11.78
CA TRP A 76 -6.76 -1.11 12.09
C TRP A 76 -6.67 -0.81 13.60
N LYS A 77 -7.79 -0.87 14.34
CA LYS A 77 -7.78 -0.69 15.81
C LYS A 77 -7.05 -1.81 16.53
N LYS A 78 -7.29 -3.07 16.13
CA LYS A 78 -6.60 -4.23 16.69
C LYS A 78 -5.09 -4.11 16.47
N ALA A 79 -4.68 -3.73 15.26
CA ALA A 79 -3.26 -3.53 14.93
C ALA A 79 -2.63 -2.43 15.79
N ASN A 80 -3.32 -1.29 15.94
CA ASN A 80 -2.84 -0.22 16.82
C ASN A 80 -2.77 -0.60 18.31
N ALA A 81 -3.58 -1.55 18.76
CA ALA A 81 -3.53 -2.06 20.12
C ALA A 81 -2.32 -2.99 20.34
N LEU A 82 -1.86 -3.67 19.29
CA LEU A 82 -0.66 -4.50 19.27
C LEU A 82 0.62 -3.70 18.95
N ASN A 83 0.49 -2.42 18.63
CA ASN A 83 1.59 -1.61 18.11
C ASN A 83 2.76 -1.53 19.10
N ILE A 84 3.86 -2.13 18.69
CA ILE A 84 5.14 -2.07 19.38
C ILE A 84 5.78 -0.72 19.08
N SER A 85 6.39 -0.10 20.07
CA SER A 85 7.06 1.19 19.88
C SER A 85 8.31 1.05 19.00
N GLU A 86 8.74 2.15 18.40
CA GLU A 86 9.98 2.18 17.61
C GLU A 86 11.21 1.82 18.47
N GLU A 87 11.21 2.24 19.75
CA GLU A 87 12.28 1.92 20.69
C GLU A 87 12.36 0.40 20.97
N GLU A 88 11.21 -0.27 21.09
CA GLU A 88 11.16 -1.72 21.30
C GLU A 88 11.56 -2.50 20.04
N ARG A 89 11.19 -2.02 18.85
CA ARG A 89 11.67 -2.58 17.58
C ARG A 89 13.19 -2.42 17.44
N GLU A 90 13.73 -1.28 17.82
CA GLU A 90 15.18 -1.05 17.80
C GLU A 90 15.92 -2.01 18.73
N LYS A 91 15.39 -2.25 19.95
CA LYS A 91 15.94 -3.27 20.87
C LYS A 91 15.97 -4.66 20.23
N VAL A 92 14.93 -5.03 19.46
CA VAL A 92 14.92 -6.30 18.71
C VAL A 92 15.97 -6.29 17.60
N HIS A 93 16.16 -5.19 16.87
CA HIS A 93 17.23 -5.08 15.87
C HIS A 93 18.62 -5.20 16.49
N GLU A 94 18.89 -4.44 17.56
CA GLU A 94 20.14 -4.51 18.31
C GLU A 94 20.40 -5.93 18.84
N ALA A 95 19.35 -6.60 19.35
CA ALA A 95 19.44 -7.99 19.77
C ALA A 95 19.81 -8.92 18.60
N LEU A 96 19.18 -8.75 17.43
CA LEU A 96 19.51 -9.53 16.24
C LEU A 96 20.92 -9.23 15.69
N ASP A 97 21.42 -8.00 15.84
CA ASP A 97 22.80 -7.61 15.51
C ASP A 97 23.84 -8.17 16.48
N GLY A 98 23.48 -8.30 17.76
CA GLY A 98 24.32 -8.92 18.78
C GLY A 98 24.50 -10.43 18.63
N ILE A 99 23.70 -11.08 17.78
CA ILE A 99 23.82 -12.51 17.48
C ILE A 99 24.81 -12.70 16.33
N ASP A 100 26.09 -12.93 16.66
CA ASP A 100 27.12 -13.26 15.69
C ASP A 100 27.05 -14.75 15.28
N ILE A 101 26.26 -15.06 14.24
CA ILE A 101 26.20 -16.41 13.63
C ILE A 101 27.26 -16.61 12.54
N SER A 102 28.18 -15.66 12.32
CA SER A 102 29.20 -15.78 11.26
C SER A 102 30.19 -16.92 11.51
N GLN A 103 30.22 -17.45 12.74
CA GLN A 103 31.02 -18.60 13.11
C GLN A 103 30.30 -19.89 12.70
N ASN A 104 30.73 -20.46 11.57
CA ASN A 104 30.37 -21.78 11.01
C ASN A 104 29.73 -22.75 12.05
N LEU A 105 28.40 -22.66 12.25
CA LEU A 105 27.62 -23.64 13.04
C LEU A 105 27.77 -25.07 12.49
N THR A 106 28.23 -25.20 11.24
CA THR A 106 28.58 -26.48 10.60
C THR A 106 29.78 -27.18 11.25
N GLU A 107 30.68 -26.46 11.94
CA GLU A 107 31.75 -27.07 12.74
C GLU A 107 31.23 -27.73 14.03
N TRP A 108 29.98 -27.45 14.41
CA TRP A 108 29.38 -27.85 15.69
C TRP A 108 28.52 -29.10 15.61
N SER A 109 28.67 -29.92 14.56
CA SER A 109 28.15 -31.30 14.60
C SER A 109 28.70 -31.99 15.86
N THR A 110 27.85 -32.12 16.87
CA THR A 110 28.23 -32.41 18.26
C THR A 110 28.90 -33.77 18.37
N GLU A 111 28.45 -34.75 17.58
CA GLU A 111 29.10 -36.07 17.48
C GLU A 111 30.58 -35.98 17.05
N LYS A 112 30.91 -35.15 16.05
CA LYS A 112 32.30 -34.99 15.58
C LYS A 112 33.14 -34.16 16.54
N LEU A 113 32.54 -33.21 17.25
CA LEU A 113 33.24 -32.36 18.22
C LEU A 113 33.54 -33.14 19.51
N GLU A 114 32.59 -33.91 20.01
CA GLU A 114 32.74 -34.78 21.17
C GLU A 114 33.86 -35.80 20.96
N GLU A 115 33.85 -36.50 19.83
CA GLU A 115 34.88 -37.48 19.49
C GLU A 115 36.28 -36.84 19.44
N ARG A 116 36.39 -35.64 18.85
CA ARG A 116 37.65 -34.89 18.80
C ARG A 116 38.13 -34.44 20.17
N LEU A 117 37.23 -33.94 21.03
CA LEU A 117 37.53 -33.53 22.40
C LEU A 117 37.99 -34.72 23.24
N LYS A 118 37.25 -35.83 23.20
CA LYS A 118 37.61 -37.09 23.89
C LYS A 118 38.93 -37.64 23.39
N LYS A 119 39.20 -37.61 22.08
CA LYS A 119 40.49 -38.04 21.52
C LYS A 119 41.65 -37.18 22.03
N LYS A 120 41.47 -35.86 22.11
CA LYS A 120 42.49 -34.95 22.66
C LYS A 120 42.70 -35.16 24.15
N MET A 121 41.62 -35.37 24.91
CA MET A 121 41.68 -35.69 26.34
C MET A 121 42.40 -37.01 26.59
N HIS A 122 42.13 -38.02 25.77
CA HIS A 122 42.83 -39.30 25.82
C HIS A 122 44.33 -39.16 25.56
N LEU A 123 44.75 -38.30 24.61
CA LEU A 123 46.18 -38.05 24.40
C LEU A 123 46.84 -37.41 25.63
N ILE A 124 46.15 -36.51 26.34
CA ILE A 124 46.64 -35.95 27.61
C ILE A 124 46.72 -37.04 28.69
N GLU A 125 45.69 -37.88 28.79
CA GLU A 125 45.65 -39.00 29.74
C GLU A 125 46.83 -39.96 29.51
N GLN A 126 47.16 -40.27 28.25
CA GLN A 126 48.33 -41.10 27.94
C GLN A 126 49.64 -40.43 28.38
N ARG A 127 49.79 -39.10 28.19
CA ARG A 127 50.96 -38.35 28.67
C ARG A 127 51.10 -38.40 30.19
N ALA A 128 49.98 -38.27 30.91
CA ALA A 128 49.95 -38.35 32.37
C ALA A 128 50.40 -39.73 32.90
N LYS A 129 50.13 -40.80 32.13
CA LYS A 129 50.45 -42.19 32.47
C LYS A 129 51.87 -42.62 32.12
N VAL A 130 52.61 -41.86 31.31
CA VAL A 130 54.03 -42.15 31.05
C VAL A 130 54.77 -42.12 32.39
N LYS A 131 55.59 -43.13 32.68
CA LYS A 131 56.40 -43.18 33.89
C LYS A 131 57.85 -42.89 33.52
N VAL A 132 58.33 -41.72 33.90
CA VAL A 132 59.76 -41.42 33.79
C VAL A 132 60.49 -41.96 35.01
N ASP A 133 61.44 -42.85 34.78
CA ASP A 133 62.38 -43.29 35.81
C ASP A 133 63.58 -42.33 35.85
N PHE A 134 63.75 -41.63 36.96
CA PHE A 134 64.87 -40.70 37.15
C PHE A 134 66.22 -41.41 37.11
N GLU A 135 66.27 -42.67 37.52
CA GLU A 135 67.48 -43.48 37.46
C GLU A 135 67.96 -43.69 36.01
N VAL A 136 67.02 -43.80 35.06
CA VAL A 136 67.35 -43.88 33.63
C VAL A 136 67.99 -42.58 33.13
N PHE A 137 67.51 -41.43 33.57
CA PHE A 137 68.10 -40.13 33.22
C PHE A 137 69.49 -39.94 33.81
N GLU A 138 69.68 -40.28 35.08
CA GLU A 138 71.00 -40.26 35.72
C GLU A 138 71.98 -41.19 35.01
N ASN A 139 71.53 -42.38 34.61
CA ASN A 139 72.33 -43.34 33.85
C ASN A 139 72.66 -42.84 32.44
N ILE A 140 71.70 -42.26 31.71
CA ILE A 140 71.93 -41.62 30.40
C ILE A 140 73.01 -40.54 30.53
N THR A 141 72.86 -39.66 31.51
CA THR A 141 73.81 -38.58 31.75
C THR A 141 75.20 -39.12 32.10
N LEU A 142 75.28 -40.12 32.99
CA LEU A 142 76.53 -40.74 33.40
C LEU A 142 77.26 -41.41 32.22
N ILE A 143 76.54 -42.19 31.41
CA ILE A 143 77.07 -42.85 30.22
C ILE A 143 77.55 -41.82 29.21
N LEU A 144 76.79 -40.73 29.00
CA LEU A 144 77.14 -39.65 28.09
C LEU A 144 78.39 -38.89 28.56
N SER A 145 78.50 -38.57 29.85
CA SER A 145 79.71 -37.97 30.43
C SER A 145 80.94 -38.88 30.28
N ASN A 146 80.76 -40.19 30.47
CA ASN A 146 81.83 -41.17 30.28
C ASN A 146 82.23 -41.28 28.79
N ALA A 147 81.26 -41.25 27.88
CA ALA A 147 81.51 -41.23 26.44
C ALA A 147 82.32 -40.00 26.04
N TYR A 148 81.93 -38.80 26.46
CA TYR A 148 82.69 -37.57 26.19
C TYR A 148 84.10 -37.62 26.76
N LYS A 149 84.28 -38.15 27.98
CA LYS A 149 85.61 -38.32 28.56
C LYS A 149 86.50 -39.23 27.72
N LYS A 150 86.00 -40.40 27.31
CA LYS A 150 86.73 -41.35 26.46
C LYS A 150 87.14 -40.71 25.12
N VAL A 151 86.30 -39.83 24.59
CA VAL A 151 86.56 -39.09 23.35
C VAL A 151 87.67 -38.08 23.51
N ASP A 152 87.61 -37.28 24.57
CA ASP A 152 88.67 -36.32 24.88
C ASP A 152 90.01 -37.02 25.10
N GLU A 153 90.01 -38.16 25.81
CA GLU A 153 91.20 -39.00 25.98
C GLU A 153 91.72 -39.58 24.65
N THR A 154 90.81 -39.92 23.74
CA THR A 154 91.16 -40.49 22.42
C THR A 154 91.71 -39.42 21.48
N PHE A 155 91.12 -38.22 21.46
CA PHE A 155 91.64 -37.09 20.72
C PHE A 155 92.99 -36.62 21.28
N ALA A 156 93.14 -36.51 22.60
CA ALA A 156 94.41 -36.15 23.23
C ALA A 156 95.51 -37.17 22.89
N PHE A 157 95.20 -38.46 22.93
CA PHE A 157 96.12 -39.51 22.51
C PHE A 157 96.48 -39.40 21.03
N ALA A 158 95.50 -39.19 20.14
CA ALA A 158 95.74 -39.03 18.71
C ALA A 158 96.62 -37.80 18.41
N GLU A 159 96.36 -36.67 19.07
CA GLU A 159 97.11 -35.42 18.91
C GLU A 159 98.55 -35.55 19.43
N GLU A 160 98.74 -36.16 20.61
CA GLU A 160 100.07 -36.47 21.17
C GLU A 160 100.90 -37.31 20.19
N LYS A 161 100.29 -38.34 19.60
CA LYS A 161 100.97 -39.24 18.66
C LYS A 161 101.24 -38.60 17.31
N ASN A 162 100.32 -37.79 16.79
CA ASN A 162 100.51 -37.06 15.55
C ASN A 162 101.67 -36.04 15.66
N ASN A 163 101.77 -35.34 16.79
CA ASN A 163 102.87 -34.40 17.07
C ASN A 163 104.24 -35.09 17.26
N SER A 164 104.26 -36.39 17.56
CA SER A 164 105.49 -37.18 17.76
C SER A 164 106.12 -37.75 16.47
N GLY A 165 105.50 -37.54 15.30
CA GLY A 165 106.15 -37.70 13.99
C GLY A 165 105.95 -39.04 13.25
N SER A 166 105.28 -40.04 13.83
CA SER A 166 104.66 -41.15 13.07
C SER A 166 103.82 -42.04 13.98
N LEU A 167 102.59 -42.37 13.57
CA LEU A 167 101.77 -43.42 14.21
C LEU A 167 102.40 -44.79 13.93
N THR A 168 102.80 -45.52 14.98
CA THR A 168 103.23 -46.92 14.82
C THR A 168 102.01 -47.83 14.63
N LYS A 169 102.24 -49.05 14.14
CA LYS A 169 101.18 -50.07 14.03
C LYS A 169 100.51 -50.37 15.38
N ASP A 170 101.26 -50.30 16.48
CA ASP A 170 100.73 -50.48 17.83
C ASP A 170 99.92 -49.26 18.31
N ASP A 171 100.31 -48.04 17.92
CA ASP A 171 99.52 -46.83 18.22
C ASP A 171 98.19 -46.83 17.45
N THR A 172 98.20 -47.26 16.19
CA THR A 172 96.97 -47.46 15.40
C THR A 172 96.04 -48.46 16.07
N LYS A 173 96.55 -49.61 16.51
CA LYS A 173 95.74 -50.62 17.22
C LYS A 173 95.17 -50.09 18.53
N LYS A 174 95.95 -49.35 19.33
CA LYS A 174 95.46 -48.71 20.56
C LYS A 174 94.39 -47.66 20.30
N LEU A 175 94.51 -46.92 19.20
CA LEU A 175 93.52 -45.95 18.78
C LEU A 175 92.21 -46.67 18.37
N GLU A 176 92.30 -47.75 17.60
CA GLU A 176 91.18 -48.63 17.26
C GLU A 176 90.47 -49.18 18.51
N ASP A 177 91.24 -49.67 19.50
CA ASP A 177 90.69 -50.19 20.76
C ASP A 177 89.94 -49.10 21.55
N LYS A 178 90.52 -47.90 21.68
CA LYS A 178 89.87 -46.74 22.34
C LYS A 178 88.57 -46.33 21.65
N ILE A 179 88.55 -46.38 20.32
CA ILE A 179 87.36 -46.03 19.52
C ILE A 179 86.29 -47.11 19.65
N TYR A 180 86.70 -48.37 19.77
CA TYR A 180 85.81 -49.48 20.08
C TYR A 180 85.16 -49.30 21.46
N GLU A 181 85.90 -48.89 22.48
CA GLU A 181 85.33 -48.61 23.82
C GLU A 181 84.34 -47.43 23.81
N ILE A 182 84.63 -46.41 23.00
CA ILE A 182 83.74 -45.27 22.76
C ILE A 182 82.43 -45.76 22.11
N TYR A 183 82.53 -46.63 21.10
CA TYR A 183 81.39 -47.23 20.42
C TYR A 183 80.50 -48.02 21.37
N GLU A 184 81.09 -48.92 22.17
CA GLU A 184 80.33 -49.71 23.14
C GLU A 184 79.54 -48.82 24.10
N THR A 185 80.14 -47.70 24.52
CA THR A 185 79.48 -46.73 25.40
C THR A 185 78.25 -46.07 24.73
N PHE A 186 78.32 -45.72 23.45
CA PHE A 186 77.17 -45.18 22.74
C PHE A 186 76.14 -46.23 22.33
N PHE A 187 76.58 -47.46 22.06
CA PHE A 187 75.67 -48.57 21.84
C PHE A 187 74.85 -48.85 23.10
N GLU A 188 75.50 -48.91 24.28
CA GLU A 188 74.86 -49.02 25.59
C GLU A 188 73.87 -47.87 25.82
N LEU A 189 74.27 -46.62 25.52
CA LEU A 189 73.37 -45.47 25.61
C LEU A 189 72.14 -45.63 24.71
N SER A 190 72.33 -46.09 23.48
CA SER A 190 71.23 -46.26 22.51
C SER A 190 70.25 -47.36 22.93
N GLU A 191 70.73 -48.45 23.52
CA GLU A 191 69.88 -49.53 24.02
C GLU A 191 69.17 -49.12 25.32
N LEU A 192 69.82 -48.34 26.19
CA LEU A 192 69.20 -47.77 27.38
C LEU A 192 68.03 -46.84 27.00
N ILE A 193 68.22 -45.97 26.01
CA ILE A 193 67.16 -45.06 25.54
C ILE A 193 66.00 -45.85 24.92
N LYS A 194 66.29 -46.81 24.03
CA LYS A 194 65.30 -47.64 23.33
C LYS A 194 64.49 -48.55 24.25
N GLY A 195 65.09 -48.99 25.35
CA GLY A 195 64.44 -49.82 26.36
C GLY A 195 63.62 -49.02 27.38
N SER A 196 63.58 -47.70 27.25
CA SER A 196 62.99 -46.81 28.26
C SER A 196 61.83 -45.99 27.71
N ASP A 197 60.92 -45.60 28.61
CA ASP A 197 59.87 -44.61 28.33
C ASP A 197 60.44 -43.19 28.05
N VAL A 198 61.76 -43.02 28.13
CA VAL A 198 62.49 -41.77 27.81
C VAL A 198 62.71 -41.61 26.29
N GLU A 199 62.54 -42.68 25.49
CA GLU A 199 62.60 -42.58 24.03
C GLU A 199 61.65 -41.49 23.52
N SER A 200 60.45 -41.39 24.11
CA SER A 200 59.43 -40.40 23.72
C SER A 200 59.82 -38.95 24.01
N ILE A 201 60.90 -38.71 24.76
CA ILE A 201 61.42 -37.38 25.08
C ILE A 201 62.34 -36.87 23.96
N PHE A 202 63.01 -37.79 23.26
CA PHE A 202 63.77 -37.51 22.04
C PHE A 202 62.89 -37.35 20.79
N TYR A 203 61.60 -37.69 20.90
CA TYR A 203 60.59 -37.51 19.87
C TYR A 203 59.56 -36.46 20.31
N ASP A 204 59.60 -35.27 19.69
CA ASP A 204 58.71 -34.11 19.92
C ASP A 204 57.19 -34.44 19.88
N ASP A 205 56.79 -35.62 19.41
CA ASP A 205 55.41 -36.10 19.31
C ASP A 205 54.61 -36.03 20.62
N VAL A 206 55.27 -36.19 21.77
CA VAL A 206 54.61 -36.10 23.08
C VAL A 206 54.13 -34.69 23.39
N PHE A 207 54.74 -33.61 22.85
CA PHE A 207 54.39 -32.22 23.17
C PHE A 207 53.81 -31.40 22.00
N LYS A 208 53.72 -31.99 20.80
CA LYS A 208 53.20 -31.34 19.58
C LYS A 208 51.78 -30.81 19.65
N VAL A 209 50.91 -31.43 20.45
CA VAL A 209 49.51 -30.99 20.57
C VAL A 209 49.34 -30.21 21.86
N TYR A 210 48.91 -28.95 21.73
CA TYR A 210 48.43 -28.10 22.83
C TYR A 210 46.90 -28.13 22.83
N PRO A 211 46.25 -29.02 23.61
CA PRO A 211 44.80 -29.19 23.53
C PRO A 211 44.05 -28.06 24.23
N VAL A 212 44.69 -27.40 25.21
CA VAL A 212 44.06 -26.39 26.09
C VAL A 212 43.54 -25.20 25.30
N THR A 213 44.35 -24.62 24.41
CA THR A 213 43.95 -23.46 23.60
C THR A 213 42.78 -23.82 22.69
N TRP A 214 42.86 -24.98 22.03
CA TRP A 214 41.78 -25.48 21.19
C TRP A 214 40.50 -25.75 21.99
N ILE A 215 40.60 -26.34 23.18
CA ILE A 215 39.46 -26.58 24.08
C ILE A 215 38.84 -25.24 24.51
N LYS A 216 39.66 -24.27 24.94
CA LYS A 216 39.21 -22.93 25.34
C LYS A 216 38.54 -22.17 24.21
N ASP A 217 39.08 -22.24 23.00
CA ASP A 217 38.47 -21.61 21.84
C ASP A 217 37.09 -22.22 21.55
N LYS A 218 36.92 -23.54 21.72
CA LYS A 218 35.60 -24.19 21.60
C LYS A 218 34.65 -23.86 22.76
N ILE A 219 35.14 -23.57 23.96
CA ILE A 219 34.34 -23.06 25.08
C ILE A 219 33.82 -21.64 24.80
N LYS A 220 34.66 -20.73 24.29
CA LYS A 220 34.24 -19.35 23.95
C LYS A 220 33.09 -19.31 22.95
N LEU A 221 33.08 -20.27 22.01
CA LEU A 221 31.99 -20.44 21.07
C LEU A 221 30.67 -20.73 21.80
N MET A 222 30.70 -21.61 22.80
CA MET A 222 29.53 -21.95 23.62
C MET A 222 29.03 -20.77 24.46
N GLU A 223 29.95 -19.99 25.02
CA GLU A 223 29.64 -18.74 25.73
C GLU A 223 28.95 -17.72 24.80
N ALA A 224 29.40 -17.61 23.55
CA ALA A 224 28.76 -16.74 22.56
C ALA A 224 27.32 -17.17 22.25
N ALA A 225 27.07 -18.48 22.16
CA ALA A 225 25.75 -19.04 21.91
C ALA A 225 24.81 -18.87 23.13
N GLU A 226 25.32 -19.01 24.35
CA GLU A 226 24.58 -18.68 25.59
C GLU A 226 24.25 -17.19 25.66
N ASN A 227 25.22 -16.32 25.32
CA ASN A 227 25.02 -14.87 25.32
C ASN A 227 23.95 -14.46 24.31
N ALA A 228 23.94 -15.06 23.11
CA ALA A 228 22.88 -14.87 22.13
C ALA A 228 21.49 -15.22 22.70
N THR A 229 21.40 -16.29 23.51
CA THR A 229 20.14 -16.74 24.12
C THR A 229 19.64 -15.73 25.14
N LYS A 230 20.55 -15.16 25.95
CA LYS A 230 20.25 -14.09 26.90
C LYS A 230 19.80 -12.81 26.22
N ILE A 231 20.51 -12.40 25.17
CA ILE A 231 20.16 -11.23 24.34
C ILE A 231 18.73 -11.36 23.79
N LEU A 232 18.36 -12.55 23.28
CA LEU A 232 16.99 -12.82 22.84
C LEU A 232 15.99 -12.90 24.00
N GLY A 233 16.41 -13.43 25.15
CA GLY A 233 15.63 -13.48 26.39
C GLY A 233 15.18 -12.09 26.85
N ASP A 234 16.08 -11.10 26.78
CA ASP A 234 15.80 -9.72 27.17
C ASP A 234 14.74 -9.04 26.30
N VAL A 235 14.59 -9.50 25.04
CA VAL A 235 13.58 -9.00 24.09
C VAL A 235 12.41 -9.95 23.86
N ALA A 236 12.34 -11.07 24.61
CA ALA A 236 11.31 -12.09 24.45
C ALA A 236 9.85 -11.56 24.52
N PRO A 237 9.50 -10.58 25.39
CA PRO A 237 8.17 -9.98 25.38
C PRO A 237 7.86 -9.30 24.04
N PHE A 238 8.83 -8.59 23.45
CA PHE A 238 8.66 -7.88 22.18
C PHE A 238 8.56 -8.85 20.99
N LEU A 239 9.30 -9.97 21.03
CA LEU A 239 9.19 -11.04 20.03
C LEU A 239 7.78 -11.65 20.03
N THR A 240 7.18 -11.80 21.22
CA THR A 240 5.80 -12.33 21.35
C THR A 240 4.81 -11.38 20.69
N SER A 241 4.87 -10.09 21.05
CA SER A 241 4.01 -9.07 20.44
C SER A 241 4.21 -8.98 18.93
N LEU A 242 5.45 -9.06 18.43
CA LEU A 242 5.74 -9.05 16.99
C LEU A 242 5.11 -10.27 16.30
N GLY A 243 5.18 -11.45 16.93
CA GLY A 243 4.53 -12.66 16.42
C GLY A 243 3.01 -12.51 16.31
N GLU A 244 2.36 -11.91 17.30
CA GLU A 244 0.92 -11.62 17.28
C GLU A 244 0.55 -10.60 16.19
N GLU A 245 1.33 -9.52 16.07
CA GLU A 245 1.12 -8.50 15.04
C GLU A 245 1.33 -9.07 13.62
N MET A 246 2.32 -9.94 13.43
CA MET A 246 2.53 -10.66 12.16
C MET A 246 1.35 -11.56 11.80
N LYS A 247 0.82 -12.30 12.78
CA LYS A 247 -0.36 -13.15 12.56
C LYS A 247 -1.56 -12.31 12.11
N GLN A 248 -1.75 -11.12 12.68
CA GLN A 248 -2.80 -10.23 12.23
C GLN A 248 -2.56 -9.71 10.80
N ILE A 249 -1.30 -9.42 10.43
CA ILE A 249 -0.92 -9.04 9.07
C ILE A 249 -1.20 -10.18 8.07
N GLU A 250 -0.95 -11.44 8.45
CA GLU A 250 -1.31 -12.62 7.64
C GLU A 250 -2.82 -12.70 7.42
N GLU A 251 -3.62 -12.57 8.48
CA GLU A 251 -5.09 -12.58 8.40
C GLU A 251 -5.60 -11.44 7.51
N PHE A 252 -4.98 -10.26 7.57
CA PHE A 252 -5.31 -9.11 6.72
C PHE A 252 -4.90 -9.30 5.26
N ARG A 253 -3.72 -9.90 5.01
CA ARG A 253 -3.21 -10.24 3.66
C ARG A 253 -4.07 -11.29 2.98
N ASP A 254 -4.37 -12.37 3.70
CA ASP A 254 -5.09 -13.53 3.17
C ASP A 254 -6.60 -13.28 3.17
N GLY A 255 -7.05 -12.28 3.92
CA GLY A 255 -8.39 -11.74 3.87
C GLY A 255 -8.70 -11.03 2.56
N ASN A 256 -9.93 -11.16 2.07
CA ASN A 256 -10.40 -10.44 0.88
C ASN A 256 -10.84 -8.98 1.16
N LEU A 257 -10.49 -8.44 2.33
CA LEU A 257 -11.03 -7.19 2.86
C LEU A 257 -10.65 -5.98 2.00
N ILE A 258 -9.36 -5.84 1.64
CA ILE A 258 -8.88 -4.77 0.75
C ILE A 258 -9.66 -4.77 -0.57
N GLU A 259 -9.80 -5.94 -1.19
CA GLU A 259 -10.48 -6.10 -2.47
C GLU A 259 -11.99 -5.82 -2.38
N ARG A 260 -12.62 -6.17 -1.25
CA ARG A 260 -14.01 -5.81 -0.98
C ARG A 260 -14.18 -4.29 -0.85
N VAL A 261 -13.28 -3.61 -0.14
CA VAL A 261 -13.30 -2.15 0.03
C VAL A 261 -13.06 -1.42 -1.31
N LYS A 262 -12.10 -1.88 -2.13
CA LYS A 262 -11.85 -1.35 -3.49
C LYS A 262 -13.08 -1.50 -4.38
N ARG A 263 -13.70 -2.68 -4.41
CA ARG A 263 -14.93 -2.92 -5.18
C ARG A 263 -16.09 -2.02 -4.74
N LEU A 264 -16.25 -1.80 -3.43
CA LEU A 264 -17.26 -0.85 -2.93
C LEU A 264 -17.00 0.58 -3.42
N ALA A 265 -15.76 1.06 -3.32
CA ALA A 265 -15.40 2.40 -3.78
C ALA A 265 -15.65 2.57 -5.28
N GLN A 266 -15.26 1.58 -6.09
CA GLN A 266 -15.49 1.59 -7.54
C GLN A 266 -16.99 1.61 -7.88
N LYS A 267 -17.80 0.76 -7.24
CA LYS A 267 -19.26 0.76 -7.46
C LYS A 267 -19.91 2.12 -7.16
N ILE A 268 -19.50 2.77 -6.07
CA ILE A 268 -20.01 4.10 -5.71
C ILE A 268 -19.57 5.12 -6.78
N GLU A 269 -18.32 5.03 -7.25
CA GLU A 269 -17.83 5.88 -8.33
C GLU A 269 -18.62 5.72 -9.61
N ASP A 270 -18.86 4.49 -10.05
CA ASP A 270 -19.63 4.18 -11.26
C ASP A 270 -21.07 4.74 -11.16
N THR A 271 -21.69 4.63 -9.98
CA THR A 271 -23.02 5.20 -9.71
C THR A 271 -23.01 6.74 -9.80
N VAL A 272 -21.95 7.40 -9.32
CA VAL A 272 -21.78 8.84 -9.48
C VAL A 272 -21.57 9.23 -10.94
N GLY A 273 -20.75 8.47 -11.68
CA GLY A 273 -20.53 8.68 -13.11
C GLY A 273 -21.83 8.62 -13.91
N ASN A 274 -22.70 7.66 -13.61
CA ASN A 274 -24.00 7.52 -14.28
C ASN A 274 -25.01 8.63 -13.92
N THR A 275 -24.73 9.44 -12.91
CA THR A 275 -25.66 10.48 -12.41
C THR A 275 -25.13 11.91 -12.57
N SER A 276 -23.91 12.09 -13.09
CA SER A 276 -23.26 13.40 -13.24
C SER A 276 -23.94 14.35 -14.22
N GLU A 277 -24.78 13.83 -15.12
CA GLU A 277 -25.47 14.63 -16.14
C GLU A 277 -26.87 15.08 -15.72
N VAL A 278 -27.29 14.82 -14.48
CA VAL A 278 -28.61 15.21 -13.97
C VAL A 278 -28.69 16.73 -13.75
N GLY A 279 -28.96 17.44 -14.85
CA GLY A 279 -29.21 18.88 -14.89
C GLY A 279 -30.63 19.23 -15.29
N ILE A 280 -30.97 20.51 -15.22
CA ILE A 280 -32.28 21.03 -15.64
C ILE A 280 -32.15 21.70 -17.01
N ARG A 281 -33.00 21.29 -17.94
CA ARG A 281 -33.18 21.94 -19.25
C ARG A 281 -34.03 23.20 -19.06
N LYS A 282 -33.36 24.32 -18.76
CA LYS A 282 -34.00 25.61 -18.45
C LYS A 282 -35.04 26.05 -19.49
N ASN A 283 -34.78 25.82 -20.78
CA ASN A 283 -35.70 26.21 -21.85
C ASN A 283 -37.01 25.42 -21.77
N VAL A 284 -36.91 24.11 -21.57
CA VAL A 284 -38.08 23.23 -21.41
C VAL A 284 -38.80 23.57 -20.11
N MET A 285 -38.09 23.80 -19.01
CA MET A 285 -38.71 24.13 -17.72
C MET A 285 -39.61 25.38 -17.80
N LYS A 286 -39.18 26.42 -18.54
CA LYS A 286 -39.95 27.66 -18.74
C LYS A 286 -41.31 27.43 -19.40
N GLU A 287 -41.44 26.42 -20.26
CA GLU A 287 -42.72 26.08 -20.91
C GLU A 287 -43.80 25.66 -19.89
N TYR A 288 -43.38 25.18 -18.72
CA TYR A 288 -44.28 24.69 -17.67
C TYR A 288 -44.31 25.60 -16.42
N GLU A 289 -43.45 26.63 -16.32
CA GLU A 289 -43.32 27.48 -15.13
C GLU A 289 -44.60 28.28 -14.82
N ASN A 290 -45.34 28.69 -15.86
CA ASN A 290 -46.57 29.47 -15.72
C ASN A 290 -47.79 28.61 -15.38
N ASN A 291 -47.66 27.27 -15.41
CA ASN A 291 -48.75 26.36 -15.10
C ASN A 291 -48.82 26.07 -13.58
N GLU A 292 -49.97 26.35 -12.97
CA GLU A 292 -50.16 26.24 -11.52
C GLU A 292 -50.03 24.80 -11.02
N SER A 293 -50.56 23.81 -11.76
CA SER A 293 -50.48 22.40 -11.38
C SER A 293 -49.07 21.81 -11.53
N ALA A 294 -48.30 22.26 -12.52
CA ALA A 294 -46.92 21.83 -12.74
C ALA A 294 -45.95 22.49 -11.75
N SER A 295 -46.22 23.73 -11.32
CA SER A 295 -45.28 24.55 -10.54
C SER A 295 -44.70 23.82 -9.30
N LYS A 296 -45.55 23.17 -8.51
CA LYS A 296 -45.12 22.43 -7.31
C LYS A 296 -44.25 21.20 -7.65
N PHE A 297 -44.57 20.51 -8.75
CA PHE A 297 -43.78 19.38 -9.23
C PHE A 297 -42.41 19.83 -9.77
N LEU A 298 -42.38 20.89 -10.57
CA LEU A 298 -41.15 21.49 -11.10
C LEU A 298 -40.22 21.97 -9.99
N GLN A 299 -40.76 22.55 -8.91
CA GLN A 299 -39.96 22.90 -7.72
C GLN A 299 -39.32 21.66 -7.07
N ASN A 300 -40.00 20.53 -7.06
CA ASN A 300 -39.46 19.28 -6.51
C ASN A 300 -38.43 18.64 -7.46
N ILE A 301 -38.61 18.70 -8.78
CA ILE A 301 -37.57 18.35 -9.76
C ILE A 301 -36.33 19.22 -9.55
N PHE A 302 -36.50 20.53 -9.33
CA PHE A 302 -35.40 21.44 -9.06
C PHE A 302 -34.64 21.05 -7.79
N LYS A 303 -35.36 20.77 -6.70
CA LYS A 303 -34.78 20.27 -5.44
C LYS A 303 -34.05 18.94 -5.64
N PHE A 304 -34.62 18.03 -6.43
CA PHE A 304 -34.03 16.74 -6.77
C PHE A 304 -32.70 16.91 -7.50
N SER A 305 -32.66 17.63 -8.64
CA SER A 305 -31.42 17.86 -9.39
C SER A 305 -30.36 18.54 -8.52
N ARG A 306 -30.75 19.53 -7.70
CA ARG A 306 -29.82 20.18 -6.77
C ARG A 306 -29.27 19.21 -5.72
N PHE A 307 -30.10 18.30 -5.22
CA PHE A 307 -29.69 17.29 -4.25
C PHE A 307 -28.74 16.26 -4.86
N VAL A 308 -29.04 15.75 -6.07
CA VAL A 308 -28.14 14.86 -6.82
C VAL A 308 -26.78 15.51 -7.01
N ASN A 309 -26.75 16.75 -7.54
CA ASN A 309 -25.51 17.50 -7.72
C ASN A 309 -24.71 17.69 -6.43
N ARG A 310 -25.41 17.90 -5.29
CA ARG A 310 -24.75 17.99 -3.98
C ARG A 310 -24.09 16.66 -3.59
N VAL A 311 -24.78 15.52 -3.76
CA VAL A 311 -24.23 14.20 -3.47
C VAL A 311 -22.99 13.92 -4.33
N ILE A 312 -23.04 14.28 -5.61
CA ILE A 312 -21.91 14.12 -6.55
C ILE A 312 -20.70 14.98 -6.14
N GLN A 313 -20.92 16.26 -5.81
CA GLN A 313 -19.85 17.14 -5.33
C GLN A 313 -19.24 16.65 -4.02
N GLN A 314 -20.08 16.16 -3.10
CA GLN A 314 -19.62 15.52 -1.88
C GLN A 314 -18.76 14.31 -2.22
N PHE A 315 -19.22 13.41 -3.10
CA PHE A 315 -18.45 12.23 -3.50
C PHE A 315 -17.08 12.61 -4.05
N HIS A 316 -16.98 13.58 -4.97
CA HIS A 316 -15.67 14.00 -5.50
C HIS A 316 -14.73 14.54 -4.41
N THR A 317 -15.27 15.26 -3.43
CA THR A 317 -14.49 15.74 -2.29
C THR A 317 -14.01 14.57 -1.42
N MET A 318 -14.86 13.58 -1.22
CA MET A 318 -14.61 12.40 -0.40
C MET A 318 -13.64 11.43 -1.08
N LYS A 319 -13.76 11.24 -2.40
CA LYS A 319 -12.84 10.46 -3.24
C LYS A 319 -11.41 10.96 -3.08
N LYS A 320 -11.18 12.28 -3.18
CA LYS A 320 -9.85 12.88 -2.96
C LYS A 320 -9.25 12.55 -1.59
N ARG A 321 -10.09 12.41 -0.55
CA ARG A 321 -9.65 12.02 0.80
C ARG A 321 -9.39 10.53 0.94
N CYS A 322 -10.08 9.70 0.17
CA CYS A 322 -9.87 8.24 0.13
C CYS A 322 -8.70 7.84 -0.76
N THR A 323 -8.28 8.66 -1.74
CA THR A 323 -7.19 8.34 -2.66
C THR A 323 -5.91 7.88 -1.96
N PRO A 324 -5.38 8.58 -0.93
CA PRO A 324 -4.16 8.12 -0.25
C PRO A 324 -4.28 6.72 0.37
N LEU A 325 -5.48 6.35 0.86
CA LEU A 325 -5.73 5.02 1.41
C LEU A 325 -5.74 3.95 0.31
N MET A 326 -6.36 4.24 -0.83
CA MET A 326 -6.38 3.31 -1.96
C MET A 326 -4.99 3.13 -2.55
N ASP A 327 -4.24 4.23 -2.69
CA ASP A 327 -2.85 4.22 -3.14
C ASP A 327 -1.97 3.38 -2.19
N HIS A 328 -2.18 3.52 -0.86
CA HIS A 328 -1.52 2.68 0.13
C HIS A 328 -1.80 1.19 -0.11
N PHE A 329 -3.07 0.81 -0.31
CA PHE A 329 -3.45 -0.57 -0.60
C PHE A 329 -2.99 -1.09 -1.97
N ASP A 330 -2.73 -0.23 -2.94
CA ASP A 330 -2.18 -0.62 -4.24
C ASP A 330 -0.66 -0.84 -4.16
N GLN A 331 0.03 -0.07 -3.32
CA GLN A 331 1.48 -0.16 -3.13
C GLN A 331 1.90 -1.19 -2.08
N LEU A 332 0.96 -1.66 -1.26
CA LEU A 332 1.22 -2.56 -0.15
C LEU A 332 1.73 -3.93 -0.65
N GLN A 333 2.97 -4.26 -0.30
CA GLN A 333 3.58 -5.56 -0.59
C GLN A 333 3.83 -6.31 0.72
N ILE A 334 3.02 -7.33 0.98
CA ILE A 334 3.20 -8.22 2.12
C ILE A 334 3.85 -9.51 1.62
N PRO A 335 4.99 -9.94 2.19
CA PRO A 335 5.63 -11.19 1.79
C PRO A 335 4.68 -12.39 1.94
N PRO A 336 4.76 -13.41 1.05
CA PRO A 336 3.98 -14.63 1.19
C PRO A 336 4.52 -15.52 2.32
N GLY A 337 3.70 -16.48 2.77
CA GLY A 337 4.09 -17.48 3.76
C GLY A 337 3.73 -17.09 5.21
N ASN A 338 4.27 -17.85 6.16
CA ASN A 338 4.04 -17.68 7.60
C ASN A 338 5.10 -16.72 8.17
N LEU A 339 4.71 -15.46 8.33
CA LEU A 339 5.49 -14.36 8.89
C LEU A 339 5.67 -14.54 10.42
N SER A 340 4.66 -15.06 11.11
CA SER A 340 4.67 -15.23 12.57
C SER A 340 5.59 -16.36 13.03
N GLU A 341 5.78 -17.40 12.21
CA GLU A 341 6.62 -18.56 12.52
C GLU A 341 8.05 -18.19 12.92
N THR A 342 8.64 -17.19 12.26
CA THR A 342 10.00 -16.73 12.56
C THR A 342 10.11 -16.18 13.98
N PHE A 343 9.11 -15.43 14.44
CA PHE A 343 9.09 -14.86 15.79
C PHE A 343 8.77 -15.91 16.86
N VAL A 344 7.92 -16.89 16.54
CA VAL A 344 7.67 -18.06 17.40
C VAL A 344 8.95 -18.88 17.60
N MET A 345 9.74 -19.09 16.54
CA MET A 345 11.04 -19.76 16.64
C MET A 345 12.03 -18.98 17.51
N LEU A 346 12.14 -17.65 17.31
CA LEU A 346 13.01 -16.80 18.14
C LEU A 346 12.61 -16.82 19.62
N GLN A 347 11.31 -16.76 19.90
CA GLN A 347 10.79 -16.86 21.26
C GLN A 347 11.13 -18.21 21.89
N ARG A 348 11.01 -19.31 21.14
CA ARG A 348 11.40 -20.63 21.61
C ARG A 348 12.89 -20.70 21.94
N CYS A 349 13.75 -20.12 21.10
CA CYS A 349 15.18 -20.04 21.38
C CYS A 349 15.46 -19.18 22.63
N ALA A 350 14.78 -18.04 22.79
CA ALA A 350 14.93 -17.14 23.94
C ALA A 350 14.57 -17.78 25.29
N GLN A 351 13.69 -18.79 25.29
CA GLN A 351 13.22 -19.47 26.50
C GLN A 351 14.07 -20.69 26.90
N LEU A 352 15.13 -21.02 26.15
CA LEU A 352 16.00 -22.13 26.49
C LEU A 352 16.71 -21.85 27.83
N PRO A 353 16.48 -22.66 28.88
CA PRO A 353 17.05 -22.45 30.21
C PRO A 353 18.48 -22.99 30.21
N ILE A 354 19.41 -22.25 29.62
CA ILE A 354 20.78 -22.73 29.46
C ILE A 354 21.74 -21.83 30.20
N ASP A 355 22.16 -22.33 31.36
CA ASP A 355 23.36 -21.91 32.06
C ASP A 355 24.43 -22.95 31.71
N LEU A 356 25.40 -22.59 30.86
CA LEU A 356 26.60 -23.39 30.61
C LEU A 356 27.75 -22.91 31.50
N ARG A 357 27.61 -21.77 32.16
CA ARG A 357 28.71 -21.11 32.85
C ARG A 357 29.20 -21.95 34.01
N GLN A 358 28.29 -22.54 34.79
CA GLN A 358 28.67 -23.42 35.88
C GLN A 358 29.44 -24.66 35.38
N GLU A 359 28.99 -25.30 34.31
CA GLU A 359 29.65 -26.47 33.75
C GLU A 359 30.98 -26.12 33.08
N ILE A 360 31.06 -24.97 32.40
CA ILE A 360 32.30 -24.43 31.82
C ILE A 360 33.30 -24.10 32.92
N ASP A 361 32.87 -23.46 34.02
CA ASP A 361 33.73 -23.13 35.16
C ASP A 361 34.23 -24.41 35.84
N ASN A 362 33.37 -25.40 36.01
CA ASN A 362 33.74 -26.73 36.52
C ASN A 362 34.76 -27.41 35.60
N PHE A 363 34.55 -27.39 34.29
CA PHE A 363 35.45 -27.98 33.32
C PHE A 363 36.80 -27.25 33.27
N THR A 364 36.79 -25.92 33.29
CA THR A 364 38.00 -25.09 33.34
C THR A 364 38.80 -25.39 34.61
N SER A 365 38.12 -25.55 35.75
CA SER A 365 38.76 -25.94 37.02
C SER A 365 39.40 -27.33 36.95
N LEU A 366 38.75 -28.30 36.28
CA LEU A 366 39.33 -29.64 36.06
C LEU A 366 40.58 -29.61 35.17
N LEU A 367 40.67 -28.63 34.28
CA LEU A 367 41.80 -28.46 33.35
C LEU A 367 42.90 -27.53 33.87
N GLN A 368 42.74 -26.92 35.05
CA GLN A 368 43.77 -26.06 35.66
C GLN A 368 45.17 -26.71 35.69
N PRO A 369 45.34 -28.00 36.00
CA PRO A 369 46.67 -28.62 35.97
C PRO A 369 47.36 -28.57 34.60
N LEU A 370 46.61 -28.47 33.49
CA LEU A 370 47.19 -28.30 32.15
C LEU A 370 47.85 -26.92 31.97
N GLU A 371 47.32 -25.90 32.65
CA GLU A 371 47.91 -24.56 32.63
C GLU A 371 49.17 -24.50 33.49
N GLU A 372 49.15 -25.19 34.63
CA GLU A 372 50.28 -25.28 35.56
C GLU A 372 51.51 -25.90 34.89
N VAL A 373 51.32 -26.89 34.01
CA VAL A 373 52.44 -27.56 33.30
C VAL A 373 52.93 -26.81 32.07
N GLN A 374 52.22 -25.77 31.60
CA GLN A 374 52.57 -25.03 30.38
C GLN A 374 54.03 -24.56 30.36
N THR A 375 54.49 -24.02 31.48
CA THR A 375 55.85 -23.50 31.60
C THR A 375 56.87 -24.62 31.56
N SER A 376 56.59 -25.74 32.23
CA SER A 376 57.46 -26.92 32.24
C SER A 376 57.53 -27.57 30.86
N GLU A 377 56.39 -27.76 30.19
CA GLU A 377 56.32 -28.28 28.82
C GLU A 377 57.04 -27.38 27.81
N SER A 378 56.96 -26.05 27.98
CA SER A 378 57.67 -25.11 27.12
C SER A 378 59.19 -25.26 27.25
N LYS A 379 59.70 -25.38 28.48
CA LYS A 379 61.14 -25.59 28.74
C LYS A 379 61.62 -26.95 28.23
N ILE A 380 60.80 -27.99 28.39
CA ILE A 380 61.09 -29.32 27.85
C ILE A 380 61.25 -29.27 26.33
N ARG A 381 60.33 -28.57 25.66
CA ARG A 381 60.34 -28.38 24.21
C ARG A 381 61.52 -27.53 23.74
N GLU A 382 61.83 -26.46 24.45
CA GLU A 382 63.01 -25.62 24.15
C GLU A 382 64.29 -26.45 24.18
N PHE A 383 64.45 -27.30 25.20
CA PHE A 383 65.57 -28.22 25.27
C PHE A 383 65.53 -29.28 24.15
N SER A 384 64.37 -29.85 23.86
CA SER A 384 64.21 -30.82 22.76
C SER A 384 64.57 -30.20 21.40
N HIS A 385 64.15 -28.96 21.14
CA HIS A 385 64.54 -28.20 19.96
C HIS A 385 66.03 -27.91 19.95
N PHE A 386 66.62 -27.53 21.09
CA PHE A 386 68.07 -27.36 21.20
C PHE A 386 68.81 -28.64 20.81
N LEU A 387 68.35 -29.82 21.25
CA LEU A 387 68.90 -31.10 20.84
C LEU A 387 68.76 -31.33 19.32
N ILE A 388 67.62 -31.01 18.73
CA ILE A 388 67.38 -31.10 17.27
C ILE A 388 68.28 -30.14 16.48
N ASP A 389 68.44 -28.90 16.93
CA ASP A 389 69.22 -27.84 16.26
C ASP A 389 70.71 -28.16 16.23
N ILE A 390 71.22 -28.82 17.29
CA ILE A 390 72.57 -29.38 17.30
C ILE A 390 72.64 -30.75 16.63
N GLU A 391 71.57 -31.16 15.94
CA GLU A 391 71.34 -32.41 15.23
C GLU A 391 71.35 -33.67 16.11
N LEU A 392 71.37 -33.55 17.44
CA LEU A 392 71.42 -34.67 18.38
C LEU A 392 70.09 -35.44 18.43
N GLN A 393 69.92 -36.36 17.48
CA GLN A 393 68.76 -37.26 17.39
C GLN A 393 69.08 -38.64 17.99
N TYR A 394 68.06 -39.37 18.42
CA TYR A 394 68.20 -40.77 18.89
C TYR A 394 69.03 -41.63 17.90
N SER A 395 68.79 -41.45 16.60
CA SER A 395 69.51 -42.12 15.51
C SER A 395 71.01 -41.89 15.52
N GLN A 396 71.51 -40.77 16.07
CA GLN A 396 72.93 -40.47 16.15
C GLN A 396 73.67 -41.28 17.23
N PHE A 397 72.94 -41.75 18.26
CA PHE A 397 73.50 -42.70 19.23
C PHE A 397 73.52 -44.14 18.68
N ARG A 398 72.72 -44.41 17.63
CA ARG A 398 72.62 -45.72 16.99
C ARG A 398 73.73 -45.90 15.95
N ILE A 399 74.94 -46.18 16.41
CA ILE A 399 76.06 -46.53 15.53
C ILE A 399 76.05 -48.05 15.33
N SER A 400 76.08 -48.54 14.09
CA SER A 400 76.26 -49.97 13.83
C SER A 400 77.74 -50.33 13.68
N ARG A 401 78.11 -51.52 14.14
CA ARG A 401 79.48 -52.07 13.97
C ARG A 401 79.89 -52.17 12.48
N TYR A 402 78.92 -52.22 11.57
CA TYR A 402 79.14 -52.32 10.13
C TYR A 402 79.50 -50.97 9.48
N ASP A 403 78.96 -49.85 9.99
CA ASP A 403 79.20 -48.50 9.44
C ASP A 403 80.64 -48.04 9.68
N LEU A 404 81.21 -48.36 10.84
CA LEU A 404 82.61 -48.12 11.20
C LEU A 404 83.61 -48.86 10.29
N LEU A 405 83.30 -50.12 9.93
CA LEU A 405 84.13 -50.92 9.02
C LEU A 405 84.11 -50.38 7.59
N LYS A 406 83.06 -49.65 7.22
CA LYS A 406 82.85 -49.13 5.87
C LYS A 406 83.49 -47.76 5.64
N GLU A 407 83.44 -46.85 6.62
CA GLU A 407 83.89 -45.46 6.45
C GLU A 407 85.32 -45.20 6.92
N GLY A 408 85.91 -46.12 7.69
CA GLY A 408 87.23 -45.93 8.27
C GLY A 408 87.19 -45.17 9.60
N VAL A 409 88.05 -45.59 10.50
CA VAL A 409 88.08 -45.21 11.91
C VAL A 409 88.21 -43.68 12.13
N GLU A 410 89.05 -43.03 11.33
CA GLU A 410 89.30 -41.59 11.39
C GLU A 410 88.12 -40.77 10.83
N ALA A 411 87.50 -41.24 9.74
CA ALA A 411 86.32 -40.60 9.15
C ALA A 411 85.09 -40.73 10.05
N ALA A 412 84.91 -41.86 10.73
CA ALA A 412 83.78 -42.07 11.64
C ALA A 412 83.86 -41.20 12.91
N ILE A 413 85.06 -40.94 13.44
CA ILE A 413 85.26 -40.00 14.55
C ILE A 413 85.08 -38.56 14.08
N LEU A 414 85.74 -38.19 12.98
CA LEU A 414 85.75 -36.82 12.49
C LEU A 414 84.44 -36.43 11.80
N ASN A 415 83.52 -37.34 11.48
CA ASN A 415 82.23 -37.00 10.87
C ASN A 415 81.05 -37.10 11.82
N ASN A 416 81.20 -37.67 13.02
CA ASN A 416 80.09 -37.75 13.96
C ASN A 416 79.94 -36.43 14.75
N SER A 417 78.75 -35.84 14.63
CA SER A 417 78.33 -34.55 15.17
C SER A 417 78.40 -34.47 16.70
N ILE A 418 78.27 -35.61 17.39
CA ILE A 418 78.26 -35.70 18.86
C ILE A 418 79.66 -35.44 19.43
N TRP A 419 80.71 -35.94 18.77
CA TRP A 419 82.11 -35.77 19.22
C TRP A 419 82.63 -34.34 19.02
N LYS A 420 82.12 -33.66 17.99
CA LYS A 420 82.53 -32.29 17.61
C LYS A 420 81.96 -31.19 18.50
N LYS A 421 81.07 -31.52 19.43
CA LYS A 421 80.47 -30.51 20.31
C LYS A 421 81.53 -29.91 21.22
N ASP A 422 81.54 -28.60 21.33
CA ASP A 422 82.40 -27.90 22.27
C ASP A 422 81.98 -28.16 23.72
N LEU A 423 82.86 -27.82 24.67
CA LEU A 423 82.65 -28.08 26.08
C LEU A 423 81.38 -27.41 26.63
N GLU A 424 81.03 -26.20 26.14
CA GLU A 424 79.83 -25.47 26.58
C GLU A 424 78.56 -26.20 26.11
N THR A 425 78.52 -26.65 24.85
CA THR A 425 77.42 -27.45 24.32
C THR A 425 77.24 -28.76 25.08
N ARG A 426 78.34 -29.46 25.40
CA ARG A 426 78.29 -30.72 26.18
C ARG A 426 77.75 -30.50 27.60
N GLN A 427 78.18 -29.42 28.27
CA GLN A 427 77.67 -29.03 29.58
C GLN A 427 76.18 -28.68 29.54
N LYS A 428 75.72 -27.97 28.50
CA LYS A 428 74.30 -27.68 28.29
C LYS A 428 73.46 -28.95 28.09
N ILE A 429 73.98 -29.95 27.39
CA ILE A 429 73.30 -31.25 27.23
C ILE A 429 73.20 -31.98 28.58
N ASP A 430 74.29 -32.07 29.35
CA ASP A 430 74.32 -32.74 30.67
C ASP A 430 73.34 -32.09 31.65
N VAL A 431 73.47 -30.77 31.85
CA VAL A 431 72.59 -30.00 32.74
C VAL A 431 71.14 -30.04 32.25
N GLY A 432 70.93 -29.85 30.94
CA GLY A 432 69.60 -29.83 30.36
C GLY A 432 68.88 -31.17 30.46
N LEU A 433 69.57 -32.32 30.33
CA LEU A 433 68.96 -33.65 30.53
C LEU A 433 68.46 -33.82 31.97
N LYS A 434 69.25 -33.42 32.97
CA LYS A 434 68.86 -33.49 34.40
C LYS A 434 67.71 -32.56 34.72
N GLU A 435 67.78 -31.31 34.27
CA GLU A 435 66.70 -30.33 34.47
C GLU A 435 65.40 -30.78 33.80
N ASN A 436 65.50 -31.34 32.59
CA ASN A 436 64.35 -31.89 31.88
C ASN A 436 63.73 -33.06 32.63
N ALA A 437 64.52 -34.00 33.14
CA ALA A 437 64.01 -35.13 33.92
C ALA A 437 63.11 -34.66 35.09
N VAL A 438 63.55 -33.63 35.82
CA VAL A 438 62.77 -33.01 36.90
C VAL A 438 61.49 -32.35 36.36
N LEU A 439 61.59 -31.58 35.28
CA LEU A 439 60.43 -30.94 34.65
C LEU A 439 59.41 -31.95 34.12
N PHE A 440 59.86 -33.10 33.61
CA PHE A 440 59.02 -34.21 33.15
C PHE A 440 58.23 -34.82 34.31
N MET A 441 58.89 -35.11 35.43
CA MET A 441 58.22 -35.64 36.63
C MET A 441 57.17 -34.65 37.17
N VAL A 442 57.54 -33.38 37.31
CA VAL A 442 56.62 -32.31 37.75
C VAL A 442 55.42 -32.20 36.81
N THR A 443 55.66 -32.34 35.50
CA THR A 443 54.59 -32.33 34.49
C THR A 443 53.66 -33.53 34.67
N GLN A 444 54.19 -34.75 34.80
CA GLN A 444 53.39 -35.97 34.98
C GLN A 444 52.60 -35.96 36.30
N GLU A 445 53.24 -35.61 37.41
CA GLU A 445 52.58 -35.50 38.73
C GLU A 445 51.44 -34.48 38.70
N THR A 446 51.62 -33.37 37.99
CA THR A 446 50.60 -32.33 37.87
C THR A 446 49.47 -32.78 36.95
N LEU A 447 49.76 -33.39 35.81
CA LEU A 447 48.74 -33.95 34.91
C LEU A 447 47.92 -35.08 35.55
N ASN A 448 48.53 -35.89 36.42
CA ASN A 448 47.83 -36.95 37.17
C ASN A 448 46.81 -36.44 38.19
N LYS A 449 46.79 -35.13 38.50
CA LYS A 449 45.74 -34.51 39.32
C LYS A 449 44.42 -34.32 38.55
N ILE A 450 44.43 -34.48 37.22
CA ILE A 450 43.24 -34.33 36.39
C ILE A 450 42.37 -35.58 36.53
N ASP A 451 41.11 -35.39 36.92
CA ASP A 451 40.09 -36.42 36.87
C ASP A 451 39.57 -36.55 35.43
N PHE A 452 40.22 -37.41 34.64
CA PHE A 452 39.90 -37.60 33.22
C PHE A 452 38.51 -38.20 32.98
N GLU A 453 38.00 -39.01 33.91
CA GLU A 453 36.66 -39.58 33.81
C GLU A 453 35.63 -38.47 33.97
N LYS A 454 35.78 -37.65 35.02
CA LYS A 454 34.91 -36.49 35.27
C LYS A 454 35.02 -35.46 34.16
N ALA A 455 36.21 -35.18 33.65
CA ALA A 455 36.40 -34.27 32.51
C ALA A 455 35.65 -34.72 31.25
N ASN A 456 35.69 -36.03 30.93
CA ASN A 456 34.94 -36.59 29.79
C ASN A 456 33.43 -36.58 30.00
N GLN A 457 32.96 -36.77 31.24
CA GLN A 457 31.54 -36.61 31.59
C GLN A 457 31.09 -35.16 31.38
N THR A 458 31.84 -34.19 31.91
CA THR A 458 31.52 -32.76 31.76
C THR A 458 31.56 -32.30 30.30
N ILE A 459 32.48 -32.83 29.46
CA ILE A 459 32.46 -32.59 28.01
C ILE A 459 31.12 -33.02 27.38
N THR A 460 30.62 -34.20 27.77
CA THR A 460 29.36 -34.75 27.23
C THR A 460 28.16 -33.90 27.65
N GLU A 461 28.12 -33.47 28.92
CA GLU A 461 27.07 -32.61 29.48
C GLU A 461 27.02 -31.23 28.79
N ILE A 462 28.18 -30.57 28.67
CA ILE A 462 28.31 -29.27 28.00
C ILE A 462 27.84 -29.37 26.55
N LEU A 463 28.29 -30.39 25.81
CA LEU A 463 27.93 -30.56 24.40
C LEU A 463 26.46 -30.89 24.19
N SER A 464 25.85 -31.69 25.07
CA SER A 464 24.41 -31.97 25.01
C SER A 464 23.59 -30.69 25.14
N LYS A 465 23.93 -29.82 26.10
CA LYS A 465 23.24 -28.53 26.29
C LYS A 465 23.53 -27.55 25.15
N ALA A 466 24.77 -27.48 24.67
CA ALA A 466 25.16 -26.63 23.55
C ALA A 466 24.46 -27.04 22.23
N ASN A 467 24.15 -28.33 22.05
CA ASN A 467 23.44 -28.83 20.87
C ASN A 467 22.06 -28.19 20.70
N GLU A 468 21.31 -28.07 21.81
CA GLU A 468 19.98 -27.47 21.80
C GLU A 468 20.03 -26.00 21.36
N ILE A 469 21.05 -25.26 21.79
CA ILE A 469 21.28 -23.87 21.36
C ILE A 469 21.56 -23.83 19.86
N VAL A 470 22.57 -24.58 19.42
CA VAL A 470 23.03 -24.59 18.03
C VAL A 470 21.91 -24.99 17.07
N GLU A 471 21.16 -26.02 17.42
CA GLU A 471 20.03 -26.48 16.61
C GLU A 471 18.98 -25.37 16.47
N CYS A 472 18.64 -24.68 17.57
CA CYS A 472 17.71 -23.55 17.54
C CYS A 472 18.20 -22.42 16.63
N TYR A 473 19.47 -22.00 16.76
CA TYR A 473 20.04 -20.93 15.94
C TYR A 473 20.25 -21.32 14.47
N SER A 474 20.58 -22.58 14.18
CA SER A 474 20.76 -23.06 12.80
C SER A 474 19.48 -22.99 11.97
N GLN A 475 18.32 -22.98 12.63
CA GLN A 475 17.00 -22.85 12.02
C GLN A 475 16.58 -21.38 11.83
N LEU A 476 17.32 -20.41 12.41
CA LEU A 476 17.00 -18.99 12.31
C LEU A 476 17.59 -18.36 11.04
N ALA A 477 16.72 -17.98 10.11
CA ALA A 477 17.09 -17.16 8.95
C ALA A 477 17.17 -15.66 9.31
N ILE A 478 18.11 -15.27 10.17
CA ILE A 478 18.24 -13.90 10.73
C ILE A 478 18.15 -12.75 9.70
N PRO A 479 18.76 -12.82 8.50
CA PRO A 479 18.68 -11.73 7.53
C PRO A 479 17.24 -11.42 7.08
N ASN A 480 16.38 -12.43 7.01
CA ASN A 480 14.99 -12.26 6.63
C ASN A 480 14.16 -11.69 7.79
N THR A 481 14.48 -12.06 9.04
CA THR A 481 13.81 -11.59 10.26
C THR A 481 13.85 -10.07 10.41
N LYS A 482 14.99 -9.42 10.17
CA LYS A 482 15.10 -7.95 10.32
C LYS A 482 14.13 -7.20 9.42
N SER A 483 13.94 -7.68 8.20
CA SER A 483 12.97 -7.07 7.28
C SER A 483 11.53 -7.17 7.80
N LEU A 484 11.21 -8.26 8.50
CA LEU A 484 9.90 -8.49 9.11
C LEU A 484 9.65 -7.57 10.31
N VAL A 485 10.64 -7.28 11.16
CA VAL A 485 10.48 -6.35 12.31
C VAL A 485 9.92 -4.99 11.86
N ASN A 486 10.27 -4.53 10.66
CA ASN A 486 9.86 -3.24 10.10
C ASN A 486 8.60 -3.31 9.21
N LEU A 487 7.99 -4.48 9.06
CA LEU A 487 6.81 -4.67 8.22
C LEU A 487 5.53 -4.06 8.83
N PRO A 488 5.22 -4.20 10.14
CA PRO A 488 3.96 -3.71 10.67
C PRO A 488 3.71 -2.21 10.51
N PRO A 489 4.67 -1.31 10.79
CA PRO A 489 4.46 0.12 10.55
C PRO A 489 4.28 0.43 9.06
N LYS A 490 4.75 -0.42 8.13
CA LYS A 490 4.47 -0.25 6.70
C LYS A 490 3.07 -0.71 6.33
N VAL A 491 2.56 -1.78 6.95
CA VAL A 491 1.22 -2.31 6.67
C VAL A 491 0.13 -1.40 7.24
N TRP A 492 0.29 -0.99 8.50
CA TRP A 492 -0.74 -0.29 9.28
C TRP A 492 -0.69 1.24 9.18
N ASN A 493 0.26 1.81 8.43
CA ASN A 493 0.37 3.26 8.21
C ASN A 493 -0.67 3.79 7.21
N PHE A 494 -1.93 3.65 7.57
CA PHE A 494 -3.05 4.29 6.89
C PHE A 494 -4.07 4.80 7.92
N ASP A 495 -4.98 5.67 7.47
CA ASP A 495 -6.12 6.12 8.28
C ASP A 495 -7.42 5.58 7.64
N PRO A 496 -8.22 4.76 8.34
CA PRO A 496 -9.48 4.26 7.80
C PRO A 496 -10.60 5.30 7.84
N ARG A 497 -10.49 6.39 8.62
CA ARG A 497 -11.56 7.38 8.80
C ARG A 497 -12.07 8.01 7.50
N PRO A 498 -11.24 8.31 6.48
CA PRO A 498 -11.71 8.81 5.20
C PRO A 498 -12.75 7.91 4.54
N THR A 499 -12.72 6.59 4.76
CA THR A 499 -13.72 5.67 4.18
C THR A 499 -15.13 5.87 4.74
N ARG A 500 -15.29 6.43 5.96
CA ARG A 500 -16.60 6.75 6.54
C ARG A 500 -17.42 7.68 5.63
N HIS A 501 -16.75 8.47 4.81
CA HIS A 501 -17.38 9.34 3.82
C HIS A 501 -18.03 8.58 2.64
N LEU A 502 -17.62 7.33 2.37
CA LEU A 502 -18.33 6.46 1.43
C LEU A 502 -19.72 6.10 1.96
N VAL A 503 -19.89 5.98 3.27
CA VAL A 503 -21.21 5.78 3.91
C VAL A 503 -22.13 6.96 3.63
N GLU A 504 -21.61 8.19 3.68
CA GLU A 504 -22.37 9.40 3.37
C GLU A 504 -22.86 9.41 1.91
N SER A 505 -22.08 8.86 0.98
CA SER A 505 -22.49 8.70 -0.43
C SER A 505 -23.66 7.73 -0.56
N VAL A 506 -23.59 6.58 0.13
CA VAL A 506 -24.66 5.58 0.14
C VAL A 506 -25.94 6.14 0.78
N ILE A 507 -25.83 6.91 1.86
CA ILE A 507 -26.98 7.63 2.45
C ILE A 507 -27.59 8.60 1.41
N GLY A 508 -26.73 9.33 0.69
CA GLY A 508 -27.13 10.20 -0.41
C GLY A 508 -27.93 9.45 -1.47
N PHE A 509 -27.43 8.31 -1.94
CA PHE A 509 -28.08 7.44 -2.93
C PHE A 509 -29.45 6.93 -2.47
N LYS A 510 -29.57 6.47 -1.22
CA LYS A 510 -30.87 6.07 -0.66
C LYS A 510 -31.89 7.22 -0.70
N LYS A 511 -31.45 8.43 -0.41
CA LYS A 511 -32.31 9.62 -0.43
C LYS A 511 -32.65 10.06 -1.86
N ILE A 512 -31.71 9.94 -2.81
CA ILE A 512 -31.98 10.18 -4.24
C ILE A 512 -33.07 9.22 -4.71
N HIS A 513 -32.92 7.92 -4.45
CA HIS A 513 -33.93 6.91 -4.79
C HIS A 513 -35.30 7.29 -4.22
N LYS A 514 -35.38 7.63 -2.93
CA LYS A 514 -36.64 8.03 -2.28
C LYS A 514 -37.30 9.22 -2.98
N MET A 515 -36.53 10.29 -3.25
CA MET A 515 -37.05 11.46 -3.96
C MET A 515 -37.54 11.12 -5.37
N MET A 516 -36.89 10.17 -6.02
CA MET A 516 -37.27 9.74 -7.37
C MET A 516 -38.57 8.93 -7.39
N VAL A 517 -38.76 8.04 -6.41
CA VAL A 517 -40.04 7.35 -6.21
C VAL A 517 -41.16 8.35 -5.89
N GLU A 518 -40.90 9.32 -4.99
CA GLU A 518 -41.86 10.39 -4.65
C GLU A 518 -42.25 11.23 -5.89
N LEU A 519 -41.31 11.49 -6.79
CA LEU A 519 -41.58 12.18 -8.06
C LEU A 519 -42.33 11.30 -9.06
N ASN A 520 -41.99 10.02 -9.15
CA ASN A 520 -42.68 9.08 -10.06
C ASN A 520 -44.14 8.88 -9.66
N GLU A 521 -44.43 8.76 -8.36
CA GLU A 521 -45.78 8.58 -7.82
C GLU A 521 -46.60 9.88 -7.76
N TRP A 522 -46.04 11.00 -8.24
CA TRP A 522 -46.71 12.30 -8.20
C TRP A 522 -48.00 12.31 -9.02
N LYS A 523 -49.08 12.80 -8.41
CA LYS A 523 -50.39 12.99 -9.05
C LYS A 523 -50.72 14.48 -9.12
N PHE A 524 -51.11 14.96 -10.29
CA PHE A 524 -51.59 16.34 -10.46
C PHE A 524 -53.02 16.44 -9.90
N GLU A 525 -53.25 17.36 -8.95
CA GLU A 525 -54.46 17.39 -8.11
C GLU A 525 -55.69 17.99 -8.81
N ARG A 526 -55.49 18.84 -9.84
CA ARG A 526 -56.60 19.39 -10.62
C ARG A 526 -57.06 18.36 -11.65
N LYS A 527 -58.38 18.18 -11.74
CA LYS A 527 -59.02 17.44 -12.84
C LYS A 527 -59.74 18.44 -13.71
N MET A 528 -59.17 18.74 -14.86
CA MET A 528 -59.89 19.43 -15.92
C MET A 528 -60.67 18.36 -16.70
N GLU A 529 -61.98 18.24 -16.45
CA GLU A 529 -62.82 17.15 -16.98
C GLU A 529 -62.87 17.13 -18.52
N SER A 530 -62.74 18.28 -19.17
CA SER A 530 -62.62 18.39 -20.63
C SER A 530 -61.81 19.61 -21.04
N PHE A 531 -61.05 19.48 -22.13
CA PHE A 531 -60.44 20.58 -22.87
C PHE A 531 -60.69 20.27 -24.34
N GLU A 532 -61.29 21.24 -25.03
CA GLU A 532 -61.90 20.97 -26.33
C GLU A 532 -60.98 21.25 -27.50
N LEU A 533 -59.96 22.08 -27.31
CA LEU A 533 -58.95 22.29 -28.33
C LEU A 533 -58.03 21.08 -28.41
N GLU A 534 -57.83 20.58 -29.61
CA GLU A 534 -56.82 19.56 -29.89
C GLU A 534 -55.45 20.24 -30.08
N GLU A 535 -54.38 19.44 -30.17
CA GLU A 535 -53.03 19.97 -30.38
C GLU A 535 -52.93 20.82 -31.65
N GLU A 536 -53.63 20.40 -32.71
CA GLU A 536 -53.70 21.12 -33.98
C GLU A 536 -54.35 22.51 -33.82
N ASP A 537 -55.38 22.62 -32.97
CA ASP A 537 -56.06 23.90 -32.71
C ASP A 537 -55.16 24.86 -31.93
N VAL A 538 -54.44 24.36 -30.93
CA VAL A 538 -53.49 25.19 -30.15
C VAL A 538 -52.34 25.67 -31.03
N ASN A 539 -51.82 24.80 -31.90
CA ASN A 539 -50.79 25.18 -32.87
C ASN A 539 -51.31 26.20 -33.89
N ALA A 540 -52.54 26.03 -34.37
CA ALA A 540 -53.19 26.99 -35.27
C ALA A 540 -53.31 28.39 -34.64
N ILE A 541 -53.58 28.47 -33.34
CA ILE A 541 -53.59 29.74 -32.62
C ILE A 541 -52.20 30.39 -32.65
N SER A 542 -51.15 29.64 -32.32
CA SER A 542 -49.77 30.15 -32.33
C SER A 542 -49.29 30.60 -33.71
N GLU A 543 -49.51 29.79 -34.74
CA GLU A 543 -49.15 30.10 -36.13
C GLU A 543 -49.90 31.36 -36.61
N GLY A 544 -51.15 31.53 -36.20
CA GLY A 544 -51.93 32.72 -36.47
C GLY A 544 -51.33 33.97 -35.84
N VAL A 545 -50.93 33.91 -34.55
CA VAL A 545 -50.26 35.04 -33.87
C VAL A 545 -48.95 35.42 -34.57
N GLU A 546 -48.17 34.44 -35.05
CA GLU A 546 -46.94 34.69 -35.81
C GLU A 546 -47.19 35.48 -37.10
N VAL A 547 -48.27 35.18 -37.83
CA VAL A 547 -48.67 35.93 -39.02
C VAL A 547 -48.93 37.41 -38.68
N PHE A 548 -49.59 37.69 -37.54
CA PHE A 548 -49.81 39.07 -37.10
C PHE A 548 -48.53 39.80 -36.69
N GLU A 549 -47.53 39.11 -36.12
CA GLU A 549 -46.21 39.68 -35.87
C GLU A 549 -45.51 40.09 -37.17
N GLN A 550 -45.58 39.23 -38.18
CA GLN A 550 -44.96 39.47 -39.49
C GLN A 550 -45.63 40.63 -40.24
N LEU A 551 -46.96 40.77 -40.15
CA LEU A 551 -47.71 41.87 -40.77
C LEU A 551 -47.49 43.23 -40.08
N LYS A 552 -47.23 43.24 -38.77
CA LYS A 552 -46.93 44.49 -38.03
C LYS A 552 -45.66 45.17 -38.54
N ASP A 553 -44.68 44.38 -38.93
CA ASP A 553 -43.36 44.88 -39.30
C ASP A 553 -43.32 45.54 -40.69
N ILE A 554 -44.43 45.53 -41.44
CA ILE A 554 -44.49 46.09 -42.80
C ILE A 554 -44.17 47.59 -42.82
N ASP A 555 -44.66 48.39 -41.86
CA ASP A 555 -44.34 49.83 -41.79
C ASP A 555 -42.86 50.09 -41.49
N VAL A 556 -42.27 49.26 -40.62
CA VAL A 556 -40.84 49.30 -40.30
C VAL A 556 -40.01 48.92 -41.54
N LEU A 557 -40.40 47.85 -42.23
CA LEU A 557 -39.75 47.42 -43.47
C LEU A 557 -39.86 48.49 -44.56
N LEU A 558 -40.99 49.16 -44.70
CA LEU A 558 -41.16 50.27 -45.64
C LEU A 558 -40.25 51.46 -45.30
N ASN A 559 -40.09 51.79 -44.02
CA ASN A 559 -39.17 52.82 -43.57
C ASN A 559 -37.70 52.45 -43.84
N GLU A 560 -37.30 51.22 -43.53
CA GLU A 560 -35.97 50.70 -43.89
C GLU A 560 -35.74 50.76 -45.39
N MET A 561 -36.72 50.34 -46.20
CA MET A 561 -36.67 50.43 -47.65
C MET A 561 -36.66 51.88 -48.19
N ASN A 562 -37.14 52.85 -47.43
CA ASN A 562 -37.10 54.28 -47.78
C ASN A 562 -35.71 54.88 -47.54
N GLU A 563 -34.99 54.40 -46.53
CA GLU A 563 -33.64 54.86 -46.16
C GLU A 563 -32.55 54.25 -47.06
N LEU A 564 -32.81 53.07 -47.60
CA LEU A 564 -31.92 52.39 -48.53
C LEU A 564 -31.90 53.08 -49.91
N SER A 565 -30.71 53.49 -50.34
CA SER A 565 -30.45 54.15 -51.63
C SER A 565 -29.29 53.47 -52.38
N GLY A 566 -29.06 53.83 -53.65
CA GLY A 566 -27.90 53.35 -54.43
C GLY A 566 -28.10 52.12 -55.31
N LEU A 567 -29.36 51.72 -55.58
CA LEU A 567 -29.68 50.77 -56.66
C LEU A 567 -29.47 51.46 -58.02
N ASN A 568 -28.64 50.87 -58.89
CA ASN A 568 -28.37 51.39 -60.23
C ASN A 568 -28.72 50.32 -61.28
N GLY A 569 -29.70 50.61 -62.12
CA GLY A 569 -30.11 49.73 -63.21
C GLY A 569 -31.64 49.66 -63.30
N THR A 570 -32.18 49.93 -64.49
CA THR A 570 -33.62 50.13 -64.70
C THR A 570 -34.46 48.94 -64.23
N GLU A 571 -34.04 47.71 -64.50
CA GLU A 571 -34.80 46.51 -64.12
C GLU A 571 -34.86 46.26 -62.59
N VAL A 572 -33.77 46.51 -61.86
CA VAL A 572 -33.71 46.27 -60.40
C VAL A 572 -34.31 47.41 -59.60
N GLU A 573 -34.17 48.65 -60.10
CA GLU A 573 -34.88 49.81 -59.54
C GLU A 573 -36.41 49.65 -59.69
N ASP A 574 -36.87 49.13 -60.84
CA ASP A 574 -38.28 48.88 -61.08
C ASP A 574 -38.79 47.71 -60.23
N ALA A 575 -37.99 46.65 -60.04
CA ALA A 575 -38.31 45.57 -59.11
C ALA A 575 -38.39 46.07 -57.65
N TRP A 576 -37.44 46.90 -57.20
CA TRP A 576 -37.45 47.51 -55.87
C TRP A 576 -38.68 48.40 -55.65
N LYS A 577 -39.01 49.25 -56.63
CA LYS A 577 -40.24 50.05 -56.61
C LYS A 577 -41.48 49.17 -56.59
N THR A 578 -41.49 48.06 -57.31
CA THR A 578 -42.62 47.11 -57.33
C THR A 578 -42.84 46.49 -55.96
N VAL A 579 -41.79 45.97 -55.33
CA VAL A 579 -41.87 45.41 -53.96
C VAL A 579 -42.30 46.49 -52.96
N LYS A 580 -41.69 47.67 -53.04
CA LYS A 580 -42.01 48.80 -52.16
C LYS A 580 -43.45 49.28 -52.31
N ASN A 581 -43.94 49.40 -53.54
CA ASN A 581 -45.32 49.81 -53.81
C ASN A 581 -46.30 48.73 -53.35
N ALA A 582 -45.99 47.45 -53.54
CA ALA A 582 -46.84 46.36 -53.09
C ALA A 582 -46.95 46.31 -51.55
N LEU A 583 -45.82 46.43 -50.84
CA LEU A 583 -45.81 46.55 -49.38
C LEU A 583 -46.49 47.84 -48.90
N GLY A 584 -46.33 48.95 -49.65
CA GLY A 584 -46.98 50.23 -49.36
C GLY A 584 -48.49 50.18 -49.51
N SER A 585 -48.98 49.53 -50.58
CA SER A 585 -50.40 49.24 -50.78
C SER A 585 -50.93 48.34 -49.67
N LEU A 586 -50.19 47.28 -49.31
CA LEU A 586 -50.56 46.39 -48.21
C LEU A 586 -50.63 47.14 -46.87
N ASN A 587 -49.65 47.98 -46.54
CA ASN A 587 -49.65 48.79 -45.31
C ASN A 587 -50.85 49.74 -45.24
N LYS A 588 -51.21 50.33 -46.38
CA LYS A 588 -52.39 51.18 -46.52
C LYS A 588 -53.68 50.38 -46.37
N GLU A 589 -53.77 49.21 -47.01
CA GLU A 589 -54.93 48.33 -46.91
C GLU A 589 -55.12 47.80 -45.49
N LEU A 590 -54.04 47.38 -44.82
CA LEU A 590 -54.05 47.01 -43.40
C LEU A 590 -54.56 48.16 -42.52
N SER A 591 -54.12 49.39 -42.78
CA SER A 591 -54.57 50.57 -42.02
C SER A 591 -56.04 50.94 -42.29
N GLU A 592 -56.56 50.64 -43.48
CA GLU A 592 -57.92 50.99 -43.90
C GLU A 592 -58.96 49.92 -43.55
N HIS A 593 -58.57 48.64 -43.54
CA HIS A 593 -59.50 47.51 -43.47
C HIS A 593 -59.46 46.73 -42.15
N LEU A 594 -58.46 46.93 -41.28
CA LEU A 594 -58.44 46.29 -39.96
C LEU A 594 -59.38 47.00 -38.97
N PRO A 595 -60.43 46.32 -38.45
CA PRO A 595 -61.38 46.93 -37.53
C PRO A 595 -60.79 47.19 -36.13
N ILE A 596 -61.39 48.15 -35.40
CA ILE A 596 -61.22 48.27 -33.93
C ILE A 596 -62.00 47.11 -33.31
N LEU A 597 -61.30 46.16 -32.69
CA LEU A 597 -61.93 44.92 -32.22
C LEU A 597 -62.70 45.12 -30.91
N GLU A 598 -64.04 45.03 -31.00
CA GLU A 598 -64.90 44.65 -29.88
C GLU A 598 -65.03 43.12 -29.86
N SER A 599 -64.20 42.44 -29.07
CA SER A 599 -64.40 41.08 -28.52
C SER A 599 -64.68 39.87 -29.44
N ASN A 600 -64.82 40.02 -30.77
CA ASN A 600 -65.15 38.90 -31.66
C ASN A 600 -64.17 38.80 -32.86
N LEU A 601 -63.24 37.86 -32.78
CA LEU A 601 -62.11 37.70 -33.71
C LEU A 601 -62.52 37.08 -35.07
N THR A 602 -63.78 36.65 -35.23
CA THR A 602 -64.37 36.20 -36.51
C THR A 602 -64.32 37.28 -37.61
N HIS A 603 -64.22 38.56 -37.22
CA HIS A 603 -64.07 39.67 -38.16
C HIS A 603 -62.65 39.81 -38.74
N LEU A 604 -61.63 39.18 -38.14
CA LEU A 604 -60.25 39.25 -38.65
C LEU A 604 -60.09 38.50 -39.98
N GLN A 605 -60.69 37.33 -40.11
CA GLN A 605 -60.67 36.58 -41.36
C GLN A 605 -61.35 37.39 -42.48
N SER A 606 -62.53 37.93 -42.21
CA SER A 606 -63.24 38.79 -43.17
C SER A 606 -62.40 40.02 -43.54
N ALA A 607 -61.76 40.67 -42.56
CA ALA A 607 -60.92 41.85 -42.78
C ALA A 607 -59.63 41.52 -43.57
N ILE A 608 -59.01 40.36 -43.34
CA ILE A 608 -57.78 39.96 -44.04
C ILE A 608 -58.08 39.39 -45.42
N SER A 609 -59.20 38.67 -45.60
CA SER A 609 -59.66 38.19 -46.90
C SER A 609 -59.98 39.33 -47.89
N THR A 610 -60.28 40.52 -47.38
CA THR A 610 -60.48 41.73 -48.20
C THR A 610 -59.18 42.44 -48.57
N ILE A 611 -58.07 42.13 -47.90
CA ILE A 611 -56.75 42.71 -48.19
C ILE A 611 -56.11 41.94 -49.33
N GLN A 612 -55.64 42.66 -50.35
CA GLN A 612 -54.91 42.08 -51.47
C GLN A 612 -53.46 41.82 -51.04
N LEU A 613 -53.19 40.58 -50.67
CA LEU A 613 -51.83 40.15 -50.35
C LEU A 613 -50.97 40.14 -51.64
N PRO A 614 -49.77 40.74 -51.62
CA PRO A 614 -48.87 40.68 -52.76
C PRO A 614 -48.50 39.24 -53.11
N SER A 615 -48.68 38.86 -54.37
CA SER A 615 -48.18 37.61 -54.94
C SER A 615 -47.07 37.91 -55.97
N ASP A 616 -46.10 37.02 -56.09
CA ASP A 616 -45.05 37.08 -57.13
C ASP A 616 -44.19 38.36 -57.12
N LEU A 617 -43.71 38.74 -55.94
CA LEU A 617 -42.77 39.86 -55.78
C LEU A 617 -41.39 39.50 -56.37
N PRO A 618 -40.76 40.37 -57.19
CA PRO A 618 -39.45 40.11 -57.83
C PRO A 618 -38.27 40.27 -56.86
N ILE A 619 -38.40 39.74 -55.63
CA ILE A 619 -37.42 39.87 -54.56
C ILE A 619 -36.10 39.19 -54.95
N GLN A 620 -36.16 38.03 -55.62
CA GLN A 620 -34.97 37.29 -56.03
C GLN A 620 -34.09 38.09 -57.00
N LEU A 621 -34.70 38.85 -57.93
CA LEU A 621 -33.97 39.71 -58.85
C LEU A 621 -33.15 40.77 -58.09
N ILE A 622 -33.71 41.31 -57.00
CA ILE A 622 -33.05 42.31 -56.16
C ILE A 622 -31.95 41.65 -55.33
N VAL A 623 -32.20 40.47 -54.76
CA VAL A 623 -31.21 39.70 -53.99
C VAL A 623 -29.99 39.36 -54.85
N ASP A 624 -30.20 38.85 -56.05
CA ASP A 624 -29.12 38.47 -56.98
C ASP A 624 -28.27 39.68 -57.38
N TRP A 625 -28.92 40.83 -57.60
CA TRP A 625 -28.23 42.08 -57.90
C TRP A 625 -27.45 42.61 -56.70
N VAL A 626 -28.05 42.65 -55.50
CA VAL A 626 -27.40 43.12 -54.26
C VAL A 626 -26.15 42.29 -53.98
N ASN A 627 -26.25 40.96 -54.08
CA ASN A 627 -25.12 40.05 -53.86
C ASN A 627 -23.99 40.23 -54.88
N SER A 628 -24.32 40.59 -56.12
CA SER A 628 -23.34 40.75 -57.20
C SER A 628 -22.69 42.14 -57.25
N ASN A 629 -23.41 43.19 -56.82
CA ASN A 629 -23.03 44.58 -57.06
C ASN A 629 -22.74 45.42 -55.80
N LEU A 630 -23.24 45.02 -54.62
CA LEU A 630 -23.00 45.72 -53.36
C LEU A 630 -22.00 44.96 -52.48
N LYS A 631 -21.21 45.70 -51.67
CA LYS A 631 -20.26 45.12 -50.70
C LYS A 631 -20.26 45.92 -49.39
N GLY A 632 -19.83 45.28 -48.31
CA GLY A 632 -19.65 45.94 -47.00
C GLY A 632 -20.97 46.24 -46.27
N ILE A 633 -21.02 47.35 -45.53
CA ILE A 633 -22.14 47.69 -44.64
C ILE A 633 -23.46 47.81 -45.41
N VAL A 634 -23.44 48.45 -46.59
CA VAL A 634 -24.63 48.64 -47.44
C VAL A 634 -25.19 47.29 -47.91
N HIS A 635 -24.34 46.33 -48.29
CA HIS A 635 -24.78 44.96 -48.63
C HIS A 635 -25.48 44.28 -47.45
N SER A 636 -24.95 44.45 -46.23
CA SER A 636 -25.52 43.89 -45.01
C SER A 636 -26.90 44.47 -44.70
N GLU A 637 -27.10 45.79 -44.86
CA GLU A 637 -28.38 46.46 -44.61
C GLU A 637 -29.46 46.04 -45.63
N TYR A 638 -29.12 45.97 -46.93
CA TYR A 638 -30.02 45.41 -47.94
C TYR A 638 -30.33 43.94 -47.68
N SER A 639 -29.33 43.12 -47.35
CA SER A 639 -29.50 41.69 -47.10
C SER A 639 -30.42 41.41 -45.91
N LYS A 640 -30.27 42.16 -44.81
CA LYS A 640 -31.15 42.05 -43.63
C LYS A 640 -32.60 42.40 -43.96
N THR A 641 -32.80 43.52 -44.66
CA THR A 641 -34.14 43.99 -45.06
C THR A 641 -34.78 42.98 -46.01
N LEU A 642 -34.04 42.49 -47.01
CA LEU A 642 -34.51 41.48 -47.97
C LEU A 642 -34.80 40.13 -47.30
N GLN A 643 -33.98 39.68 -46.35
CA GLN A 643 -34.26 38.46 -45.58
C GLN A 643 -35.59 38.55 -44.82
N ARG A 644 -35.87 39.69 -44.18
CA ARG A 644 -37.17 39.91 -43.50
C ARG A 644 -38.34 39.96 -44.47
N ILE A 645 -38.16 40.53 -45.65
CA ILE A 645 -39.19 40.50 -46.71
C ILE A 645 -39.41 39.06 -47.21
N MET A 646 -38.35 38.27 -47.37
CA MET A 646 -38.43 36.87 -47.80
C MET A 646 -39.10 35.95 -46.76
N THR A 647 -39.07 36.30 -45.46
CA THR A 647 -39.82 35.57 -44.44
C THR A 647 -41.33 35.81 -44.50
N LEU A 648 -41.80 36.77 -45.32
CA LEU A 648 -43.22 37.03 -45.49
C LEU A 648 -43.87 35.98 -46.40
N ASP A 649 -44.55 35.01 -45.80
CA ASP A 649 -45.18 33.89 -46.50
C ASP A 649 -46.64 34.18 -46.88
N PHE A 650 -46.82 35.23 -47.69
CA PHE A 650 -48.14 35.72 -48.08
C PHE A 650 -49.06 34.63 -48.68
N ALA A 651 -48.47 33.62 -49.35
CA ALA A 651 -49.22 32.51 -49.93
C ALA A 651 -49.92 31.64 -48.88
N ASN A 652 -49.33 31.48 -47.68
CA ASN A 652 -49.87 30.62 -46.63
C ASN A 652 -50.59 31.38 -45.51
N TYR A 653 -50.47 32.71 -45.45
CA TYR A 653 -51.09 33.54 -44.42
C TYR A 653 -52.61 33.34 -44.33
N SER A 654 -53.31 33.32 -45.48
CA SER A 654 -54.76 33.09 -45.49
C SER A 654 -55.13 31.78 -44.81
N SER A 655 -54.43 30.69 -45.13
CA SER A 655 -54.72 29.37 -44.54
C SER A 655 -54.42 29.32 -43.04
N LYS A 656 -53.31 29.93 -42.58
CA LYS A 656 -52.96 30.00 -41.16
C LYS A 656 -53.99 30.80 -40.35
N LEU A 657 -54.45 31.92 -40.91
CA LEU A 657 -55.47 32.77 -40.29
C LEU A 657 -56.86 32.13 -40.29
N ASP A 658 -57.20 31.37 -41.32
CA ASP A 658 -58.43 30.57 -41.36
C ASP A 658 -58.44 29.55 -40.21
N LYS A 659 -57.33 28.81 -40.03
CA LYS A 659 -57.19 27.83 -38.93
C LYS A 659 -57.23 28.51 -37.55
N LEU A 660 -56.57 29.66 -37.39
CA LEU A 660 -56.66 30.49 -36.18
C LEU A 660 -58.12 30.86 -35.85
N SER A 661 -58.89 31.33 -36.84
CA SER A 661 -60.28 31.73 -36.63
C SER A 661 -61.14 30.55 -36.13
N HIS A 662 -61.01 29.39 -36.76
CA HIS A 662 -61.72 28.19 -36.35
C HIS A 662 -61.33 27.73 -34.94
N ALA A 663 -60.04 27.77 -34.60
CA ALA A 663 -59.56 27.40 -33.27
C ALA A 663 -60.04 28.37 -32.18
N ILE A 664 -60.07 29.68 -32.45
CA ILE A 664 -60.61 30.69 -31.52
C ILE A 664 -62.12 30.56 -31.37
N ASP A 665 -62.86 30.31 -32.45
CA ASP A 665 -64.30 30.10 -32.39
C ASP A 665 -64.63 28.88 -31.51
N LYS A 666 -63.88 27.78 -31.69
CA LYS A 666 -63.96 26.59 -30.85
C LYS A 666 -63.65 26.90 -29.38
N TRP A 667 -62.62 27.70 -29.12
CA TRP A 667 -62.24 28.12 -27.75
C TRP A 667 -63.25 29.05 -27.09
N SER A 668 -63.84 29.99 -27.84
CA SER A 668 -64.71 31.05 -27.33
C SER A 668 -66.14 30.60 -27.03
N GLN A 669 -66.66 29.60 -27.74
CA GLN A 669 -68.00 29.04 -27.54
C GLN A 669 -68.23 28.52 -26.11
N HIS A 670 -67.15 28.20 -25.38
CA HIS A 670 -67.21 27.63 -24.04
C HIS A 670 -66.91 28.60 -22.88
N LYS A 671 -66.58 29.87 -23.17
CA LYS A 671 -66.55 30.93 -22.15
C LYS A 671 -67.93 31.53 -21.84
N LYS A 672 -68.98 31.14 -22.58
CA LYS A 672 -70.36 31.49 -22.24
C LYS A 672 -70.86 30.52 -21.16
N PRO A 673 -71.35 31.01 -20.00
CA PRO A 673 -71.98 30.13 -19.02
C PRO A 673 -73.16 29.42 -19.71
N ALA A 674 -73.22 28.10 -19.58
CA ALA A 674 -74.37 27.33 -20.02
C ALA A 674 -75.64 27.95 -19.41
N GLU A 675 -76.57 28.39 -20.26
CA GLU A 675 -77.92 28.72 -19.81
C GLU A 675 -78.50 27.48 -19.11
N PRO A 676 -79.13 27.63 -17.94
CA PRO A 676 -79.73 26.50 -17.26
C PRO A 676 -80.89 25.99 -18.11
N GLN A 677 -80.75 24.78 -18.66
CA GLN A 677 -81.89 24.07 -19.23
C GLN A 677 -82.86 23.72 -18.10
N GLU A 678 -84.13 24.10 -18.28
CA GLU A 678 -85.24 23.74 -17.40
C GLU A 678 -85.36 22.22 -17.28
N GLU A 679 -85.19 21.69 -16.06
CA GLU A 679 -85.54 20.30 -15.76
C GLU A 679 -87.06 20.12 -15.81
N GLU A 680 -87.52 19.34 -16.78
CA GLU A 680 -88.86 18.77 -16.81
C GLU A 680 -89.10 17.94 -15.54
N LYS A 681 -90.07 18.40 -14.74
CA LYS A 681 -90.67 17.66 -13.65
C LYS A 681 -91.11 16.26 -14.10
N ASN A 682 -90.54 15.23 -13.50
CA ASN A 682 -91.30 14.01 -13.22
C ASN A 682 -91.46 13.81 -11.72
N LYS A 683 -92.73 13.74 -11.35
CA LYS A 683 -93.30 13.62 -10.02
C LYS A 683 -93.58 12.15 -9.74
N ASN A 684 -93.63 11.82 -8.46
CA ASN A 684 -94.05 10.56 -7.81
C ASN A 684 -92.85 9.64 -7.48
N ASP A 685 -92.65 9.16 -6.26
CA ASP A 685 -93.55 9.16 -5.10
C ASP A 685 -92.77 8.97 -3.78
N CYS A 686 -93.42 9.38 -2.71
CA CYS A 686 -92.94 9.54 -1.35
C CYS A 686 -92.63 8.24 -0.58
N LEU A 687 -91.83 8.39 0.51
CA LEU A 687 -92.14 8.08 1.93
C LEU A 687 -90.82 7.79 2.68
N VAL A 688 -90.23 8.74 3.42
CA VAL A 688 -90.56 9.22 4.78
C VAL A 688 -90.42 8.16 5.89
N ASN A 689 -89.42 8.40 6.76
CA ASN A 689 -89.34 8.21 8.22
C ASN A 689 -87.92 7.76 8.60
N ASN A 690 -87.25 8.20 9.67
CA ASN A 690 -87.50 9.22 10.68
C ASN A 690 -86.16 9.48 11.42
N MET A 691 -86.05 10.67 12.00
CA MET A 691 -85.00 11.08 12.94
C MET A 691 -84.80 10.11 14.13
N THR A 692 -83.56 9.97 14.61
CA THR A 692 -83.27 10.05 16.06
C THR A 692 -81.86 10.58 16.32
N LEU A 693 -81.80 11.74 16.96
CA LEU A 693 -80.69 12.36 17.70
C LEU A 693 -81.04 12.09 19.19
N ILE A 694 -80.16 11.72 20.13
CA ILE A 694 -79.19 12.44 21.01
C ILE A 694 -78.84 11.40 22.17
N PRO A 695 -77.96 11.56 23.21
CA PRO A 695 -76.66 12.25 23.45
C PRO A 695 -75.51 11.39 24.08
N TYR A 696 -74.29 11.94 24.01
CA TYR A 696 -73.21 12.10 25.02
C TYR A 696 -73.34 11.47 26.44
N VAL A 697 -72.27 10.82 26.99
CA VAL A 697 -71.16 11.39 27.82
C VAL A 697 -70.16 10.29 28.26
N ALA A 698 -68.89 10.70 28.30
CA ALA A 698 -67.60 10.13 28.73
C ALA A 698 -67.48 9.20 29.97
N HIS A 699 -66.44 8.35 29.94
CA HIS A 699 -65.35 8.44 30.93
C HIS A 699 -63.97 7.93 30.40
N THR A 700 -63.02 8.86 30.46
CA THR A 700 -61.56 8.83 30.55
C THR A 700 -60.80 7.57 31.00
N LYS A 701 -59.64 7.32 30.37
CA LYS A 701 -58.32 7.21 31.05
C LYS A 701 -57.17 7.71 30.15
N ASN A 702 -56.38 8.63 30.74
CA ASN A 702 -55.09 9.19 30.30
C ASN A 702 -54.02 8.05 30.16
N SER A 703 -52.83 8.20 29.57
CA SER A 703 -51.95 9.37 29.37
C SER A 703 -50.79 8.99 28.40
N ILE A 704 -50.46 9.80 27.38
CA ILE A 704 -49.32 10.78 27.30
C ILE A 704 -47.96 10.17 26.87
N PHE A 705 -47.42 10.60 25.71
CA PHE A 705 -46.27 11.54 25.63
C PHE A 705 -46.00 12.03 24.18
N PHE A 706 -46.03 13.36 24.02
CA PHE A 706 -45.55 14.17 22.90
C PHE A 706 -44.79 15.37 23.50
N ARG A 707 -43.87 15.98 22.74
CA ARG A 707 -42.99 17.18 23.00
C ARG A 707 -41.60 16.83 23.59
N LEU A 708 -40.46 17.39 23.16
CA LEU A 708 -39.98 18.52 22.33
C LEU A 708 -38.51 18.15 21.89
N PHE A 709 -37.80 18.73 20.92
CA PHE A 709 -37.37 20.14 20.76
C PHE A 709 -36.70 20.39 19.38
N GLU A 710 -37.00 21.57 18.83
CA GLU A 710 -36.17 22.38 17.92
C GLU A 710 -34.90 22.94 18.59
N VAL A 711 -34.06 23.61 17.78
CA VAL A 711 -32.92 24.51 18.09
C VAL A 711 -31.53 23.90 17.88
N SER A 712 -30.90 24.21 16.75
CA SER A 712 -29.82 25.23 16.71
C SER A 712 -29.28 25.46 15.27
N GLU A 713 -29.89 26.41 14.55
CA GLU A 713 -29.16 27.22 13.56
C GLU A 713 -28.56 28.42 14.32
N ASN A 714 -27.24 28.46 14.49
CA ASN A 714 -26.46 29.66 14.77
C ASN A 714 -24.97 29.33 14.84
N LEU A 715 -24.25 29.50 13.72
CA LEU A 715 -22.80 29.70 13.75
C LEU A 715 -22.48 30.93 12.89
N GLN A 716 -22.52 32.08 13.57
CA GLN A 716 -21.90 33.32 13.10
C GLN A 716 -20.37 33.16 13.18
N PHE A 717 -19.71 33.28 12.03
CA PHE A 717 -18.27 33.54 11.95
C PHE A 717 -17.97 34.94 12.51
N LYS A 718 -17.29 34.99 13.67
CA LYS A 718 -16.63 36.21 14.16
C LYS A 718 -15.12 36.06 14.00
N TRP A 719 -14.55 36.89 13.13
CA TRP A 719 -13.11 37.15 13.07
C TRP A 719 -12.64 37.76 14.39
N LYS A 720 -11.65 37.17 15.04
CA LYS A 720 -10.77 37.87 16.00
C LYS A 720 -9.32 37.67 15.59
N LYS A 721 -8.78 38.74 14.98
CA LYS A 721 -7.36 39.06 14.91
C LYS A 721 -6.88 39.31 16.35
N THR A 722 -5.91 38.54 16.81
CA THR A 722 -5.09 38.92 17.97
C THR A 722 -3.67 39.14 17.48
N ILE A 723 -3.26 40.40 17.47
CA ILE A 723 -1.90 40.86 17.24
C ILE A 723 -1.17 40.76 18.59
N PRO A 724 0.03 40.17 18.68
CA PRO A 724 0.93 40.46 19.78
C PRO A 724 1.74 41.72 19.44
N ILE A 725 1.54 42.78 20.23
CA ILE A 725 2.51 43.88 20.33
C ILE A 725 3.54 43.46 21.39
N PRO A 726 4.85 43.56 21.11
CA PRO A 726 5.88 43.32 22.12
C PRO A 726 6.03 44.55 23.02
N SER A 727 6.18 44.33 24.32
CA SER A 727 6.64 45.35 25.27
C SER A 727 7.73 44.77 26.15
N VAL A 728 8.89 45.44 26.09
CA VAL A 728 10.19 45.25 26.76
C VAL A 728 11.12 44.25 26.10
#